data_AF-A0A4S2KU12-F1
#
_entry.id   AF-A0A4S2KU12-F1
#
_cell.length_a   1.000
_cell.length_b   1.000
_cell.length_c   1.000
_cell.angle_alpha   90.00
_cell.angle_beta   90.00
_cell.angle_gamma   90.00
#
_symmetry.space_group_name_H-M   'P 1'
#
loop_
_entity.id
_entity.type
_entity.pdbx_description
1 polymer ?
#
loop_
_entity_poly.entity_id
_entity_poly.type
_entity_poly.pdbx_seq_one_letter_code
_entity_poly.pdbx_strand_id
1 'polypeptide(L)'
;MKNYERITLSGIPDLLHNHYEVLGTNMISGNIFDNYVLIAFIILNIILIGGVPSELKLVNVIFRHGDRTPDNNGREMFPDDPYINYSFYPTGLGQLTVDGKKHEYRLGKFLRFRYNDFLDNLYTPKLVVARSSDFERTKMSLQLVLASLFPPTSVQRWNPVLNWQPIPTSYTPRIDDNIILADECPQYLDEYNRIVNSPQGQAKINQFKGLMDNLTKLTGKKIKTLEDLYFLYQTFAAESSLKLPLPEWAYDYFPYGALFDGIVAFYNISNFTPLTRRLYAGPMIRSMTDNMIAAQNPTAAPKTKVYLYSGHETNIASMLHAFGVYKPHVPEYSSAVILELQQIGQEYYVKLVYYRGIPPTVKDLQIPGCDILCPFDKYLDLIEDLIPSDEEMICDKRQTPSYAGTEYPAGLQNILENLIKRSAIKENIQSILGTNEMVSCNIFDNYLSIAIISLNIILIEAVPSELKLVNVVFRHGDRTPDFNEHEMYPNDPYINYTFYPTGFGQLTLKGKKREYRLGQFLRSRYNDFLGSLYTPKLVVGHSSEIDRTKMSLQLVLAGLFPPRNVQRWNLFLNWQPIPTSYTPRVEDSIFLAIECPQSMNEYSRILNSTEGQLLTTQFQDSMDSLTKLTGKKIETLVDLYLLYNTFAAESSLGLPLPKWAYDYFPYGALLDGAVAFFNISTNSTPLSRRLNAGPMIRNMTDNMIAVQNPTAAPNTKIYLYSGHDLNVVNMLEAFNVYKPHVPEYSSAVILELRHIGQEYYVKLVHYRGIPPTIEDLKIPGCDILCPFDKYLDLIEDLMPSDEEMTCNKKIPSASKMVSFLILDNYLSIGLIIGINAILLASAQPELKLVNVVFRHGDRTPDKSGQEMYPNDPYLNYSFYPEGIGQLTVRGKMRQYELGQVLYRRYKNFLGDLYLPKLVMGHSSDYDRTKMSLQLILAALFPPINVRQRWNPALNWQPIPTSYVLRVDDNFFLPDECPQFLKEYNRVLDLPTTKKRLSQFTGMMNKLTRLTGKKIEKPLDMYYLYHTFVAESSMNLTLPEWAYDYFPDGPLFDGTVVSYNIANSTPLLKRLYAGPMIRAITKNMLAVQNANSSNTKIYLYSGHETNIATLLHAFNVYKPLVPEYTSAIILELLQQNNQYYVKLLYYRGIPPIIDELKIPDCETLCRFDKFLGLIRNLIPSDKEMACDKRQTVGYADTKYPAYLEKIVM
;
A
#
# COMPACT_ATOMS: atom_id res chain seq x y z
N MET A 1 -26.36 22.95 -40.21
CA MET A 1 -27.26 23.07 -41.38
C MET A 1 -26.78 22.12 -42.47
N LYS A 2 -27.68 21.35 -43.11
CA LYS A 2 -27.54 20.69 -44.44
C LYS A 2 -26.41 19.64 -44.57
N ASN A 3 -26.52 18.48 -45.24
CA ASN A 3 -27.53 17.81 -46.10
C ASN A 3 -27.27 16.25 -46.04
N TYR A 4 -28.05 15.30 -46.56
CA TYR A 4 -29.36 15.28 -47.25
C TYR A 4 -30.05 13.90 -47.05
N GLU A 5 -31.30 13.89 -46.58
CA GLU A 5 -32.47 13.06 -46.96
C GLU A 5 -32.44 11.50 -47.20
N ARG A 6 -33.64 10.95 -47.40
CA ARG A 6 -34.00 9.51 -47.53
C ARG A 6 -34.47 9.18 -48.96
N ILE A 7 -34.48 7.87 -49.31
CA ILE A 7 -35.46 7.16 -50.16
C ILE A 7 -35.11 5.64 -50.04
N THR A 8 -35.92 4.63 -49.70
CA THR A 8 -37.35 4.20 -49.91
C THR A 8 -37.66 3.45 -51.20
N LEU A 9 -37.83 2.12 -51.08
CA LEU A 9 -38.58 1.20 -51.96
C LEU A 9 -38.99 -0.04 -51.11
N SER A 10 -40.05 -0.82 -51.36
CA SER A 10 -41.48 -0.56 -51.66
C SER A 10 -42.17 -1.90 -51.95
N GLY A 11 -43.33 -2.23 -51.34
CA GLY A 11 -44.07 -3.47 -51.66
C GLY A 11 -45.39 -3.62 -50.87
N ILE A 12 -46.47 -3.94 -51.60
CA ILE A 12 -47.90 -4.07 -51.20
C ILE A 12 -48.57 -4.99 -52.27
N PRO A 13 -49.86 -5.45 -52.21
CA PRO A 13 -50.92 -5.28 -51.19
C PRO A 13 -51.88 -6.49 -50.87
N ASP A 14 -52.71 -6.31 -49.82
CA ASP A 14 -54.17 -6.61 -49.65
C ASP A 14 -54.85 -8.02 -49.55
N LEU A 15 -56.05 -7.96 -48.92
CA LEU A 15 -57.23 -8.89 -48.87
C LEU A 15 -57.14 -10.14 -47.94
N LEU A 16 -58.19 -10.61 -47.20
CA LEU A 16 -59.55 -10.09 -46.91
C LEU A 16 -60.19 -10.74 -45.63
N HIS A 17 -61.45 -10.38 -45.33
CA HIS A 17 -62.38 -10.97 -44.33
C HIS A 17 -62.72 -12.48 -44.61
N ASN A 18 -63.51 -13.26 -43.82
CA ASN A 18 -64.65 -12.91 -42.95
C ASN A 18 -65.12 -14.00 -41.94
N HIS A 19 -66.03 -13.61 -41.03
CA HIS A 19 -67.02 -14.36 -40.19
C HIS A 19 -66.79 -15.78 -39.61
N TYR A 20 -67.31 -15.98 -38.39
CA TYR A 20 -67.98 -17.21 -37.93
C TYR A 20 -69.18 -16.91 -36.99
N GLU A 21 -70.08 -17.89 -36.88
CA GLU A 21 -71.43 -17.90 -36.26
C GLU A 21 -71.45 -18.52 -34.83
N VAL A 22 -72.57 -18.65 -34.07
CA VAL A 22 -73.67 -17.73 -33.66
C VAL A 22 -74.48 -18.39 -32.50
N LEU A 23 -74.88 -17.61 -31.48
CA LEU A 23 -75.93 -17.85 -30.42
C LEU A 23 -75.92 -19.12 -29.51
N GLY A 24 -76.34 -18.95 -28.25
CA GLY A 24 -76.36 -20.05 -27.25
C GLY A 24 -77.05 -19.83 -25.89
N THR A 25 -78.09 -18.97 -25.79
CA THR A 25 -79.15 -18.91 -24.74
C THR A 25 -78.90 -19.02 -23.21
N ASN A 26 -79.64 -18.17 -22.48
CA ASN A 26 -80.16 -18.29 -21.09
C ASN A 26 -79.34 -17.73 -19.89
N MET A 27 -80.09 -16.97 -19.06
CA MET A 27 -79.70 -16.49 -17.71
C MET A 27 -80.22 -17.45 -16.63
N ILE A 28 -79.66 -17.40 -15.41
CA ILE A 28 -80.37 -17.16 -14.13
C ILE A 28 -79.38 -17.25 -12.95
N SER A 29 -79.56 -16.37 -11.94
CA SER A 29 -78.82 -16.28 -10.65
C SER A 29 -77.30 -16.02 -10.75
N GLY A 30 -76.69 -15.05 -10.04
CA GLY A 30 -77.18 -14.18 -8.95
C GLY A 30 -76.81 -14.76 -7.57
N ASN A 31 -75.99 -14.05 -6.79
CA ASN A 31 -75.41 -14.36 -5.47
C ASN A 31 -74.05 -15.10 -5.42
N ILE A 32 -73.55 -15.69 -6.51
CA ILE A 32 -72.21 -16.31 -6.53
C ILE A 32 -71.13 -15.30 -6.97
N PHE A 33 -71.43 -14.45 -7.96
CA PHE A 33 -70.43 -13.58 -8.59
C PHE A 33 -69.92 -12.49 -7.63
N ASP A 34 -70.79 -11.87 -6.84
CA ASP A 34 -70.42 -10.78 -5.92
C ASP A 34 -69.48 -11.24 -4.81
N ASN A 35 -69.61 -12.48 -4.34
CA ASN A 35 -68.68 -13.08 -3.38
C ASN A 35 -67.29 -13.29 -4.01
N TYR A 36 -67.21 -13.75 -5.26
CA TYR A 36 -65.93 -13.87 -5.95
C TYR A 36 -65.31 -12.51 -6.33
N VAL A 37 -66.12 -11.50 -6.66
CA VAL A 37 -65.63 -10.13 -6.88
C VAL A 37 -65.13 -9.54 -5.56
N LEU A 38 -65.84 -9.70 -4.44
CA LEU A 38 -65.40 -9.21 -3.14
C LEU A 38 -64.13 -9.94 -2.65
N ILE A 39 -64.05 -11.26 -2.80
CA ILE A 39 -62.85 -12.05 -2.49
C ILE A 39 -61.69 -11.65 -3.41
N ALA A 40 -61.93 -11.44 -4.71
CA ALA A 40 -60.91 -10.95 -5.63
C ALA A 40 -60.47 -9.52 -5.28
N PHE A 41 -61.36 -8.65 -4.83
CA PHE A 41 -61.03 -7.29 -4.40
C PHE A 41 -60.24 -7.29 -3.09
N ILE A 42 -60.59 -8.16 -2.15
CA ILE A 42 -59.84 -8.38 -0.89
C ILE A 42 -58.45 -8.96 -1.20
N ILE A 43 -58.35 -9.98 -2.04
CA ILE A 43 -57.06 -10.55 -2.49
C ILE A 43 -56.23 -9.51 -3.24
N LEU A 44 -56.83 -8.71 -4.13
CA LEU A 44 -56.13 -7.64 -4.85
C LEU A 44 -55.67 -6.53 -3.90
N ASN A 45 -56.44 -6.18 -2.87
CA ASN A 45 -55.99 -5.25 -1.84
C ASN A 45 -54.91 -5.84 -0.95
N ILE A 46 -54.96 -7.13 -0.60
CA ILE A 46 -53.88 -7.84 0.12
C ILE A 46 -52.59 -7.89 -0.72
N ILE A 47 -52.71 -8.02 -2.05
CA ILE A 47 -51.58 -7.94 -3.01
C ILE A 47 -51.10 -6.50 -3.22
N LEU A 48 -51.97 -5.49 -3.05
CA LEU A 48 -51.63 -4.06 -3.15
C LEU A 48 -51.19 -3.42 -1.82
N ILE A 49 -51.33 -4.12 -0.68
CA ILE A 49 -50.50 -3.87 0.51
C ILE A 49 -49.08 -4.37 0.17
N GLY A 50 -48.36 -3.56 -0.61
CA GLY A 50 -46.93 -3.74 -0.81
C GLY A 50 -46.25 -3.64 0.55
N GLY A 51 -45.82 -4.79 1.09
CA GLY A 51 -45.16 -4.86 2.39
C GLY A 51 -44.00 -3.87 2.44
N VAL A 52 -43.99 -3.01 3.46
CA VAL A 52 -43.01 -1.91 3.54
C VAL A 52 -41.61 -2.50 3.48
N PRO A 53 -40.76 -2.10 2.52
CA PRO A 53 -39.46 -2.73 2.34
C PRO A 53 -38.59 -2.50 3.56
N SER A 54 -37.94 -3.56 4.05
CA SER A 54 -37.05 -3.49 5.20
C SER A 54 -35.79 -2.69 4.85
N GLU A 55 -35.54 -1.61 5.58
CA GLU A 55 -34.37 -0.75 5.41
C GLU A 55 -33.32 -1.08 6.48
N LEU A 56 -32.11 -1.48 6.05
CA LEU A 56 -30.99 -1.72 6.96
C LEU A 56 -30.46 -0.38 7.49
N LYS A 57 -30.31 -0.26 8.82
CA LYS A 57 -29.90 0.96 9.53
C LYS A 57 -28.51 0.86 10.15
N LEU A 58 -28.16 -0.30 10.70
CA LEU A 58 -26.86 -0.55 11.32
C LEU A 58 -26.44 -2.02 11.21
N VAL A 59 -25.14 -2.28 11.13
CA VAL A 59 -24.55 -3.61 11.30
C VAL A 59 -23.48 -3.58 12.38
N ASN A 60 -23.60 -4.42 13.41
CA ASN A 60 -22.52 -4.73 14.37
C ASN A 60 -21.92 -6.11 14.02
N VAL A 61 -20.59 -6.25 14.00
CA VAL A 61 -19.89 -7.50 13.67
C VAL A 61 -18.79 -7.78 14.71
N ILE A 62 -18.85 -8.94 15.37
CA ILE A 62 -17.74 -9.51 16.17
C ILE A 62 -17.22 -10.75 15.44
N PHE A 63 -15.91 -10.81 15.18
CA PHE A 63 -15.28 -11.89 14.43
C PHE A 63 -14.01 -12.43 15.08
N ARG A 64 -13.81 -13.75 15.02
CA ARG A 64 -12.55 -14.42 15.36
C ARG A 64 -11.51 -14.03 14.30
N HIS A 65 -10.26 -13.79 14.71
CA HIS A 65 -9.13 -13.67 13.78
C HIS A 65 -8.97 -14.89 12.85
N GLY A 66 -8.21 -14.71 11.77
CA GLY A 66 -7.88 -15.80 10.85
C GLY A 66 -6.89 -16.82 11.44
N ASP A 67 -6.57 -17.83 10.63
CA ASP A 67 -5.65 -18.92 10.94
C ASP A 67 -4.29 -18.39 11.44
N ARG A 68 -3.77 -18.98 12.51
CA ARG A 68 -2.54 -18.55 13.18
C ARG A 68 -1.60 -19.72 13.44
N THR A 69 -0.33 -19.40 13.67
CA THR A 69 0.60 -20.33 14.33
C THR A 69 0.20 -20.56 15.80
N PRO A 70 0.71 -21.62 16.47
CA PRO A 70 0.62 -21.76 17.91
C PRO A 70 1.10 -20.50 18.65
N ASP A 71 0.48 -20.18 19.78
CA ASP A 71 0.73 -18.95 20.52
C ASP A 71 1.88 -19.09 21.54
N ASN A 72 2.67 -18.04 21.75
CA ASN A 72 3.83 -18.09 22.67
C ASN A 72 3.48 -17.76 24.13
N ASN A 73 2.24 -18.07 24.53
CA ASN A 73 1.67 -17.73 25.84
C ASN A 73 2.00 -18.77 26.95
N GLY A 74 2.75 -19.83 26.62
CA GLY A 74 3.08 -20.95 27.52
C GLY A 74 1.96 -21.96 27.77
N ARG A 75 0.71 -21.63 27.40
CA ARG A 75 -0.47 -22.48 27.52
C ARG A 75 -0.64 -23.37 26.27
N GLU A 76 -0.32 -22.87 25.09
CA GLU A 76 -0.18 -23.67 23.85
C GLU A 76 1.20 -24.32 23.74
N MET A 77 1.33 -25.32 22.84
CA MET A 77 2.46 -26.25 22.70
C MET A 77 2.78 -27.07 23.97
N PHE A 78 3.54 -28.15 23.85
CA PHE A 78 3.86 -29.05 24.97
C PHE A 78 5.32 -29.59 24.94
N PRO A 79 5.86 -30.13 26.05
CA PRO A 79 7.25 -30.61 26.08
C PRO A 79 7.60 -31.64 25.00
N ASP A 80 6.72 -32.61 24.73
CA ASP A 80 6.92 -33.68 23.75
C ASP A 80 6.35 -33.35 22.36
N ASP A 81 6.12 -32.06 22.09
CA ASP A 81 5.57 -31.54 20.83
C ASP A 81 6.66 -31.50 19.74
N PRO A 82 6.45 -32.12 18.56
CA PRO A 82 7.41 -32.07 17.45
C PRO A 82 7.81 -30.65 17.01
N TYR A 83 6.97 -29.65 17.31
CA TYR A 83 7.13 -28.26 16.90
C TYR A 83 7.52 -27.31 18.05
N ILE A 84 7.80 -27.81 19.27
CA ILE A 84 8.17 -26.96 20.43
C ILE A 84 9.37 -26.04 20.18
N ASN A 85 10.32 -26.47 19.34
CA ASN A 85 11.50 -25.71 18.94
C ASN A 85 11.35 -25.03 17.56
N TYR A 86 10.16 -25.07 16.95
CA TYR A 86 9.93 -24.56 15.61
C TYR A 86 9.69 -23.04 15.64
N SER A 87 10.47 -22.30 14.86
CA SER A 87 10.39 -20.83 14.84
C SER A 87 9.23 -20.27 14.01
N PHE A 88 8.52 -21.12 13.27
CA PHE A 88 7.49 -20.76 12.28
C PHE A 88 7.92 -19.63 11.31
N TYR A 89 9.23 -19.56 10.99
CA TYR A 89 9.82 -18.48 10.20
C TYR A 89 9.31 -18.44 8.74
N PRO A 90 8.91 -17.27 8.19
CA PRO A 90 9.06 -15.91 8.75
C PRO A 90 7.86 -15.40 9.56
N THR A 91 6.81 -16.20 9.71
CA THR A 91 5.55 -15.80 10.37
C THR A 91 5.74 -15.56 11.87
N GLY A 92 6.45 -16.46 12.55
CA GLY A 92 6.67 -16.42 14.00
C GLY A 92 5.43 -16.80 14.83
N LEU A 93 5.63 -17.09 16.11
CA LEU A 93 4.59 -17.57 17.04
C LEU A 93 3.48 -16.55 17.32
N GLY A 94 2.26 -17.06 17.54
CA GLY A 94 1.03 -16.28 17.78
C GLY A 94 0.51 -15.45 16.61
N GLN A 95 1.12 -15.50 15.42
CA GLN A 95 0.85 -14.60 14.30
C GLN A 95 -0.07 -15.20 13.21
N LEU A 96 -0.70 -14.29 12.46
CA LEU A 96 -1.63 -14.60 11.37
C LEU A 96 -0.91 -15.21 10.15
N THR A 97 -1.31 -16.40 9.72
CA THR A 97 -0.67 -17.13 8.61
C THR A 97 -1.03 -16.54 7.24
N VAL A 98 -0.39 -17.05 6.18
CA VAL A 98 -0.74 -16.71 4.79
C VAL A 98 -2.17 -17.07 4.42
N ASP A 99 -2.74 -18.15 4.98
CA ASP A 99 -4.14 -18.53 4.73
C ASP A 99 -5.12 -17.80 5.65
N GLY A 100 -4.75 -17.54 6.91
CA GLY A 100 -5.51 -16.63 7.79
C GLY A 100 -5.64 -15.23 7.19
N LYS A 101 -4.57 -14.71 6.57
CA LYS A 101 -4.61 -13.46 5.79
C LYS A 101 -5.64 -13.51 4.65
N LYS A 102 -5.84 -14.67 4.01
CA LYS A 102 -6.84 -14.86 2.95
C LYS A 102 -8.27 -15.02 3.50
N HIS A 103 -8.46 -15.68 4.64
CA HIS A 103 -9.79 -15.90 5.22
C HIS A 103 -10.43 -14.61 5.74
N GLU A 104 -9.66 -13.75 6.41
CA GLU A 104 -10.11 -12.40 6.82
C GLU A 104 -10.48 -11.51 5.62
N TYR A 105 -9.68 -11.58 4.55
CA TYR A 105 -9.96 -10.87 3.31
C TYR A 105 -11.14 -11.47 2.51
N ARG A 106 -11.57 -12.71 2.81
CA ARG A 106 -12.85 -13.28 2.34
C ARG A 106 -14.01 -12.81 3.20
N LEU A 107 -13.84 -12.71 4.53
CA LEU A 107 -14.85 -12.16 5.45
C LEU A 107 -15.21 -10.71 5.07
N GLY A 108 -14.24 -9.82 4.89
CA GLY A 108 -14.52 -8.45 4.46
C GLY A 108 -15.11 -8.33 3.05
N LYS A 109 -14.77 -9.25 2.13
CA LYS A 109 -15.46 -9.38 0.82
C LYS A 109 -16.91 -9.83 0.97
N PHE A 110 -17.19 -10.78 1.86
CA PHE A 110 -18.55 -11.22 2.17
C PHE A 110 -19.37 -10.06 2.75
N LEU A 111 -18.83 -9.31 3.70
CA LEU A 111 -19.47 -8.12 4.28
C LEU A 111 -19.73 -7.05 3.20
N ARG A 112 -18.77 -6.77 2.30
CA ARG A 112 -18.98 -5.86 1.16
C ARG A 112 -20.08 -6.34 0.22
N PHE A 113 -20.16 -7.64 -0.04
CA PHE A 113 -21.17 -8.22 -0.93
C PHE A 113 -22.57 -8.20 -0.30
N ARG A 114 -22.72 -8.65 0.96
CA ARG A 114 -24.01 -8.68 1.67
C ARG A 114 -24.58 -7.28 1.91
N TYR A 115 -23.73 -6.30 2.17
CA TYR A 115 -24.13 -4.93 2.51
C TYR A 115 -23.81 -3.90 1.41
N ASN A 116 -23.66 -4.34 0.15
CA ASN A 116 -23.20 -3.47 -0.94
C ASN A 116 -24.07 -2.21 -1.13
N ASP A 117 -25.38 -2.35 -0.99
CA ASP A 117 -26.34 -1.29 -1.31
C ASP A 117 -26.62 -0.39 -0.10
N PHE A 118 -26.27 -0.87 1.11
CA PHE A 118 -26.25 -0.10 2.35
C PHE A 118 -24.93 0.67 2.52
N LEU A 119 -23.80 0.09 2.11
CA LEU A 119 -22.46 0.68 2.21
C LEU A 119 -22.07 1.44 0.95
N ASP A 120 -21.82 2.74 1.09
CA ASP A 120 -21.34 3.60 0.02
C ASP A 120 -20.08 3.04 -0.67
N ASN A 121 -19.92 3.34 -1.97
CA ASN A 121 -18.75 2.93 -2.77
C ASN A 121 -17.43 3.62 -2.37
N LEU A 122 -17.51 4.57 -1.43
CA LEU A 122 -16.39 5.36 -0.90
C LEU A 122 -16.39 5.21 0.63
N TYR A 123 -15.21 5.06 1.21
CA TYR A 123 -15.03 5.21 2.65
C TYR A 123 -15.24 6.69 3.02
N THR A 124 -15.86 7.00 4.14
CA THR A 124 -15.82 8.35 4.73
C THR A 124 -15.54 8.25 6.23
N PRO A 125 -14.94 9.27 6.86
CA PRO A 125 -14.71 9.26 8.29
C PRO A 125 -16.02 9.06 9.05
N LYS A 126 -15.96 8.24 10.11
CA LYS A 126 -17.11 7.79 10.90
C LYS A 126 -18.12 6.88 10.18
N LEU A 127 -17.93 6.48 8.92
CA LEU A 127 -18.78 5.48 8.25
C LEU A 127 -18.69 4.09 8.91
N VAL A 128 -17.49 3.75 9.39
CA VAL A 128 -17.18 2.52 10.11
C VAL A 128 -16.39 2.84 11.38
N VAL A 129 -16.71 2.16 12.47
CA VAL A 129 -15.89 2.08 13.68
C VAL A 129 -15.21 0.70 13.70
N ALA A 130 -13.90 0.67 13.83
CA ALA A 130 -13.11 -0.56 13.71
C ALA A 130 -12.17 -0.74 14.91
N ARG A 131 -12.52 -1.65 15.82
CA ARG A 131 -11.78 -1.98 17.05
C ARG A 131 -11.24 -3.41 17.01
N SER A 132 -10.04 -3.66 17.51
CA SER A 132 -9.57 -5.00 17.84
C SER A 132 -9.25 -5.13 19.33
N SER A 133 -9.09 -6.37 19.81
CA SER A 133 -8.29 -6.62 21.02
C SER A 133 -6.82 -6.23 20.78
N ASP A 134 -6.05 -6.10 21.86
CA ASP A 134 -4.61 -5.78 21.81
C ASP A 134 -3.74 -7.01 21.49
N PHE A 135 -4.08 -7.73 20.42
CA PHE A 135 -3.28 -8.82 19.85
C PHE A 135 -2.90 -8.51 18.40
N GLU A 136 -1.67 -8.79 18.02
CA GLU A 136 -1.17 -8.46 16.69
C GLU A 136 -1.97 -9.16 15.58
N ARG A 137 -2.42 -10.40 15.83
CA ARG A 137 -3.29 -11.17 14.93
C ARG A 137 -4.68 -10.57 14.73
N THR A 138 -5.31 -9.97 15.74
CA THR A 138 -6.63 -9.33 15.61
C THR A 138 -6.50 -7.95 14.96
N LYS A 139 -5.45 -7.17 15.29
CA LYS A 139 -5.08 -5.95 14.55
C LYS A 139 -4.86 -6.22 13.05
N MET A 140 -4.10 -7.28 12.71
CA MET A 140 -3.89 -7.68 11.31
C MET A 140 -5.19 -8.12 10.63
N SER A 141 -6.03 -8.90 11.32
CA SER A 141 -7.32 -9.39 10.81
C SER A 141 -8.27 -8.24 10.47
N LEU A 142 -8.41 -7.27 11.38
CA LEU A 142 -9.21 -6.07 11.17
C LEU A 142 -8.75 -5.25 9.95
N GLN A 143 -7.44 -5.08 9.76
CA GLN A 143 -6.91 -4.41 8.56
C GLN A 143 -7.28 -5.13 7.25
N LEU A 144 -7.35 -6.47 7.25
CA LEU A 144 -7.70 -7.27 6.06
C LEU A 144 -9.20 -7.22 5.73
N VAL A 145 -10.05 -7.26 6.77
CA VAL A 145 -11.49 -7.04 6.62
C VAL A 145 -11.74 -5.65 6.03
N LEU A 146 -11.11 -4.60 6.58
CA LEU A 146 -11.20 -3.23 6.03
C LEU A 146 -10.66 -3.12 4.59
N ALA A 147 -9.53 -3.77 4.28
CA ALA A 147 -8.93 -3.78 2.95
C ALA A 147 -9.80 -4.45 1.85
N SER A 148 -10.79 -5.26 2.24
CA SER A 148 -11.77 -5.87 1.35
C SER A 148 -13.16 -5.24 1.43
N LEU A 149 -13.51 -4.61 2.56
CA LEU A 149 -14.77 -3.90 2.79
C LEU A 149 -14.80 -2.51 2.10
N PHE A 150 -13.67 -1.80 2.10
CA PHE A 150 -13.55 -0.44 1.56
C PHE A 150 -12.33 -0.27 0.61
N PRO A 151 -12.21 -1.09 -0.46
CA PRO A 151 -11.17 -0.90 -1.47
C PRO A 151 -11.29 0.47 -2.14
N PRO A 152 -10.17 1.18 -2.42
CA PRO A 152 -10.22 2.56 -2.91
C PRO A 152 -10.79 2.64 -4.35
N THR A 153 -11.94 3.29 -4.49
CA THR A 153 -12.59 3.60 -5.77
C THR A 153 -12.41 5.06 -6.16
N SER A 154 -12.58 5.36 -7.46
CA SER A 154 -12.57 6.70 -8.07
C SER A 154 -11.58 7.70 -7.41
N VAL A 155 -12.10 8.68 -6.67
CA VAL A 155 -11.36 9.79 -6.05
C VAL A 155 -10.45 9.35 -4.90
N GLN A 156 -10.74 8.22 -4.24
CA GLN A 156 -9.92 7.69 -3.13
C GLN A 156 -8.75 6.82 -3.60
N ARG A 157 -8.60 6.58 -4.90
CA ARG A 157 -7.46 5.86 -5.48
C ARG A 157 -6.20 6.71 -5.45
N TRP A 158 -5.61 6.81 -4.27
CA TRP A 158 -4.37 7.54 -4.02
C TRP A 158 -3.17 6.94 -4.76
N ASN A 159 -3.12 5.60 -4.87
CA ASN A 159 -2.05 4.87 -5.58
C ASN A 159 -2.63 4.13 -6.80
N PRO A 160 -2.01 4.22 -7.99
CA PRO A 160 -2.52 3.56 -9.20
C PRO A 160 -2.27 2.04 -9.25
N VAL A 161 -1.30 1.51 -8.49
CA VAL A 161 -0.92 0.09 -8.48
C VAL A 161 -1.40 -0.63 -7.22
N LEU A 162 -1.36 0.05 -6.07
CA LEU A 162 -1.76 -0.51 -4.78
C LEU A 162 -3.26 -0.24 -4.52
N ASN A 163 -4.12 -1.21 -4.86
CA ASN A 163 -5.57 -1.14 -4.62
C ASN A 163 -5.94 -1.46 -3.16
N TRP A 164 -5.36 -0.70 -2.22
CA TRP A 164 -5.64 -0.65 -0.79
C TRP A 164 -5.54 0.81 -0.34
N GLN A 165 -6.29 1.20 0.69
CA GLN A 165 -6.12 2.48 1.36
C GLN A 165 -6.02 2.27 2.87
N PRO A 166 -5.22 3.08 3.57
CA PRO A 166 -5.17 3.03 5.02
C PRO A 166 -6.51 3.48 5.59
N ILE A 167 -6.99 2.75 6.60
CA ILE A 167 -8.20 3.09 7.36
C ILE A 167 -7.82 3.01 8.85
N PRO A 168 -8.16 4.02 9.66
CA PRO A 168 -7.89 4.00 11.10
C PRO A 168 -8.51 2.78 11.80
N THR A 169 -7.74 2.18 12.69
CA THR A 169 -8.18 1.10 13.60
C THR A 169 -7.88 1.50 15.03
N SER A 170 -8.78 1.19 15.96
CA SER A 170 -8.59 1.33 17.40
C SER A 170 -8.34 -0.02 18.07
N TYR A 171 -7.78 0.03 19.29
CA TYR A 171 -7.80 -1.06 20.25
C TYR A 171 -7.77 -0.44 21.65
N THR A 172 -8.29 -1.14 22.65
CA THR A 172 -8.05 -0.79 24.05
C THR A 172 -6.87 -1.63 24.54
N PRO A 173 -5.88 -1.06 25.26
CA PRO A 173 -4.78 -1.84 25.83
C PRO A 173 -5.30 -3.05 26.60
N ARG A 174 -4.66 -4.22 26.49
CA ARG A 174 -5.20 -5.48 27.04
C ARG A 174 -5.65 -5.39 28.50
N ILE A 175 -4.90 -4.65 29.32
CA ILE A 175 -5.15 -4.42 30.75
C ILE A 175 -6.46 -3.66 31.04
N ASP A 176 -6.96 -2.88 30.09
CA ASP A 176 -8.14 -2.02 30.22
C ASP A 176 -9.30 -2.46 29.28
N ASP A 177 -9.10 -3.48 28.42
CA ASP A 177 -10.14 -3.96 27.50
C ASP A 177 -11.17 -4.84 28.21
N ASN A 178 -12.27 -4.19 28.60
CA ASN A 178 -13.45 -4.79 29.25
C ASN A 178 -14.56 -5.21 28.29
N ILE A 179 -14.37 -5.15 26.97
CA ILE A 179 -15.43 -5.44 25.97
C ILE A 179 -15.07 -6.64 25.08
N ILE A 180 -13.82 -6.74 24.62
CA ILE A 180 -13.37 -7.90 23.81
C ILE A 180 -12.70 -8.95 24.70
N LEU A 181 -12.11 -8.53 25.83
CA LEU A 181 -11.36 -9.40 26.75
C LEU A 181 -11.94 -9.36 28.17
N ALA A 182 -13.28 -9.41 28.28
CA ALA A 182 -14.01 -9.37 29.55
C ALA A 182 -13.81 -10.65 30.41
N ASP A 183 -13.39 -11.74 29.79
CA ASP A 183 -12.95 -12.99 30.44
C ASP A 183 -11.70 -12.84 31.33
N GLU A 184 -10.95 -11.75 31.18
CA GLU A 184 -9.79 -11.45 32.03
C GLU A 184 -10.16 -10.53 33.22
N CYS A 185 -11.43 -10.12 33.35
CA CYS A 185 -11.89 -9.22 34.40
C CYS A 185 -12.12 -9.96 35.73
N PRO A 186 -11.74 -9.37 36.89
CA PRO A 186 -11.81 -10.05 38.19
C PRO A 186 -13.18 -10.69 38.49
N GLN A 187 -14.28 -9.96 38.30
CA GLN A 187 -15.64 -10.43 38.60
C GLN A 187 -16.02 -11.70 37.81
N TYR A 188 -15.65 -11.76 36.52
CA TYR A 188 -15.88 -12.97 35.70
C TYR A 188 -14.99 -14.12 36.17
N LEU A 189 -13.71 -13.85 36.44
CA LEU A 189 -12.77 -14.88 36.91
C LEU A 189 -13.20 -15.47 38.25
N ASP A 190 -13.72 -14.67 39.18
CA ASP A 190 -14.22 -15.12 40.47
C ASP A 190 -15.47 -15.99 40.32
N GLU A 191 -16.44 -15.60 39.47
CA GLU A 191 -17.62 -16.42 39.16
C GLU A 191 -17.25 -17.72 38.43
N TYR A 192 -16.35 -17.66 37.43
CA TYR A 192 -15.83 -18.83 36.73
C TYR A 192 -15.11 -19.80 37.69
N ASN A 193 -14.25 -19.28 38.58
CA ASN A 193 -13.60 -20.06 39.63
C ASN A 193 -14.62 -20.66 40.60
N ARG A 194 -15.67 -19.93 40.97
CA ARG A 194 -16.77 -20.45 41.82
C ARG A 194 -17.52 -21.59 41.14
N ILE A 195 -17.78 -21.49 39.83
CA ILE A 195 -18.42 -22.56 39.04
C ILE A 195 -17.50 -23.76 38.91
N VAL A 196 -16.23 -23.57 38.55
CA VAL A 196 -15.21 -24.63 38.42
C VAL A 196 -15.02 -25.40 39.73
N ASN A 197 -15.06 -24.73 40.88
CA ASN A 197 -14.94 -25.36 42.19
C ASN A 197 -16.29 -25.86 42.78
N SER A 198 -17.42 -25.61 42.13
CA SER A 198 -18.72 -26.14 42.56
C SER A 198 -18.81 -27.66 42.38
N PRO A 199 -19.69 -28.37 43.12
CA PRO A 199 -19.91 -29.81 42.91
C PRO A 199 -20.28 -30.17 41.46
N GLN A 200 -21.05 -29.33 40.78
CA GLN A 200 -21.45 -29.49 39.38
C GLN A 200 -20.25 -29.30 38.42
N GLY A 201 -19.45 -28.25 38.62
CA GLY A 201 -18.24 -28.00 37.85
C GLY A 201 -17.21 -29.11 38.03
N GLN A 202 -16.93 -29.51 39.27
CA GLN A 202 -16.06 -30.64 39.60
C GLN A 202 -16.58 -31.95 39.04
N ALA A 203 -17.89 -32.24 39.11
CA ALA A 203 -18.47 -33.42 38.46
C ALA A 203 -18.24 -33.40 36.94
N LYS A 204 -18.41 -32.24 36.28
CA LYS A 204 -18.18 -32.10 34.84
C LYS A 204 -16.70 -32.23 34.46
N ILE A 205 -15.78 -31.69 35.26
CA ILE A 205 -14.33 -31.82 35.07
C ILE A 205 -13.88 -33.28 35.26
N ASN A 206 -14.39 -33.96 36.29
CA ASN A 206 -14.03 -35.36 36.58
C ASN A 206 -14.41 -36.33 35.46
N GLN A 207 -15.41 -36.04 34.61
CA GLN A 207 -15.70 -36.82 33.40
C GLN A 207 -14.49 -36.91 32.46
N PHE A 208 -13.65 -35.87 32.42
CA PHE A 208 -12.46 -35.80 31.57
C PHE A 208 -11.17 -36.22 32.30
N LYS A 209 -11.23 -36.62 33.58
CA LYS A 209 -10.01 -36.93 34.34
C LYS A 209 -9.14 -38.00 33.69
N GLY A 210 -9.74 -39.09 33.20
CA GLY A 210 -9.00 -40.15 32.49
C GLY A 210 -8.37 -39.68 31.17
N LEU A 211 -9.02 -38.72 30.47
CA LEU A 211 -8.45 -38.06 29.30
C LEU A 211 -7.25 -37.19 29.69
N MET A 212 -7.38 -36.36 30.73
CA MET A 212 -6.31 -35.49 31.24
C MET A 212 -5.10 -36.29 31.75
N ASP A 213 -5.34 -37.38 32.49
CA ASP A 213 -4.30 -38.28 33.00
C ASP A 213 -3.57 -39.03 31.87
N ASN A 214 -4.22 -39.26 30.72
CA ASN A 214 -3.59 -39.87 29.54
C ASN A 214 -2.85 -38.84 28.68
N LEU A 215 -3.48 -37.71 28.35
CA LEU A 215 -2.83 -36.61 27.62
C LEU A 215 -1.61 -36.07 28.37
N THR A 216 -1.61 -36.09 29.71
CA THR A 216 -0.44 -35.73 30.52
C THR A 216 0.77 -36.64 30.27
N LYS A 217 0.55 -37.92 29.95
CA LYS A 217 1.61 -38.88 29.61
C LYS A 217 2.07 -38.76 28.15
N LEU A 218 1.15 -38.39 27.25
CA LEU A 218 1.39 -38.29 25.81
C LEU A 218 2.03 -36.96 25.38
N THR A 219 1.91 -35.91 26.20
CA THR A 219 2.43 -34.56 25.92
C THR A 219 3.58 -34.12 26.80
N GLY A 220 3.81 -34.80 27.93
CA GLY A 220 4.69 -34.34 29.02
C GLY A 220 4.16 -33.10 29.75
N LYS A 221 3.03 -32.52 29.33
CA LYS A 221 2.41 -31.32 29.92
C LYS A 221 1.39 -31.73 30.96
N LYS A 222 1.34 -31.01 32.09
CA LYS A 222 0.47 -31.31 33.23
C LYS A 222 -0.98 -30.85 32.97
N ILE A 223 -1.73 -31.58 32.16
CA ILE A 223 -3.13 -31.30 31.83
C ILE A 223 -4.01 -31.55 33.07
N LYS A 224 -4.75 -30.55 33.54
CA LYS A 224 -5.60 -30.66 34.76
C LYS A 224 -6.95 -29.95 34.71
N THR A 225 -7.17 -29.11 33.71
CA THR A 225 -8.36 -28.26 33.59
C THR A 225 -8.95 -28.36 32.18
N LEU A 226 -10.20 -27.92 32.00
CA LEU A 226 -10.78 -27.81 30.66
C LEU A 226 -10.08 -26.70 29.83
N GLU A 227 -9.43 -25.75 30.49
CA GLU A 227 -8.59 -24.72 29.85
C GLU A 227 -7.32 -25.35 29.23
N ASP A 228 -6.69 -26.32 29.92
CA ASP A 228 -5.55 -27.07 29.35
C ASP A 228 -5.97 -27.87 28.10
N LEU A 229 -7.17 -28.49 28.13
CA LEU A 229 -7.73 -29.19 26.98
C LEU A 229 -8.05 -28.22 25.82
N TYR A 230 -8.58 -27.03 26.14
CA TYR A 230 -8.82 -25.96 25.17
C TYR A 230 -7.50 -25.53 24.47
N PHE A 231 -6.43 -25.26 25.22
CA PHE A 231 -5.16 -24.85 24.60
C PHE A 231 -4.45 -25.97 23.83
N LEU A 232 -4.58 -27.24 24.26
CA LEU A 232 -4.11 -28.37 23.46
C LEU A 232 -4.88 -28.48 22.13
N TYR A 233 -6.22 -28.30 22.16
CA TYR A 233 -7.01 -28.26 20.93
C TYR A 233 -6.60 -27.09 20.02
N GLN A 234 -6.37 -25.88 20.56
CA GLN A 234 -5.92 -24.74 19.74
C GLN A 234 -4.51 -24.95 19.16
N THR A 235 -3.63 -25.68 19.85
CA THR A 235 -2.30 -26.07 19.35
C THR A 235 -2.44 -26.94 18.09
N PHE A 236 -3.18 -28.05 18.18
CA PHE A 236 -3.45 -28.93 17.05
C PHE A 236 -4.25 -28.26 15.91
N ALA A 237 -5.17 -27.35 16.23
CA ALA A 237 -5.90 -26.56 15.24
C ALA A 237 -4.96 -25.63 14.46
N ALA A 238 -4.02 -24.96 15.13
CA ALA A 238 -3.02 -24.11 14.50
C ALA A 238 -2.07 -24.92 13.59
N GLU A 239 -1.57 -26.06 14.05
CA GLU A 239 -0.68 -26.95 13.28
C GLU A 239 -1.36 -27.60 12.08
N SER A 240 -2.60 -28.08 12.27
CA SER A 240 -3.43 -28.62 11.18
C SER A 240 -3.80 -27.53 10.16
N SER A 241 -3.99 -26.27 10.58
CA SER A 241 -4.15 -25.14 9.65
C SER A 241 -2.91 -24.97 8.74
N LEU A 242 -1.71 -25.13 9.31
CA LEU A 242 -0.41 -25.06 8.64
C LEU A 242 -0.05 -26.31 7.81
N LYS A 243 -0.88 -27.37 7.85
CA LYS A 243 -0.63 -28.68 7.21
C LYS A 243 0.60 -29.40 7.76
N LEU A 244 0.93 -29.16 9.02
CA LEU A 244 1.91 -29.94 9.76
C LEU A 244 1.30 -31.28 10.18
N PRO A 245 2.01 -32.42 10.04
CA PRO A 245 1.55 -33.69 10.60
C PRO A 245 1.57 -33.64 12.12
N LEU A 246 0.44 -33.94 12.75
CA LEU A 246 0.35 -34.14 14.20
C LEU A 246 0.97 -35.50 14.60
N PRO A 247 1.34 -35.71 15.88
CA PRO A 247 1.68 -37.04 16.39
C PRO A 247 0.57 -38.05 16.10
N GLU A 248 0.91 -39.32 15.81
CA GLU A 248 -0.05 -40.34 15.39
C GLU A 248 -1.20 -40.53 16.39
N TRP A 249 -0.89 -40.53 17.70
CA TRP A 249 -1.88 -40.60 18.78
C TRP A 249 -2.85 -39.42 18.84
N ALA A 250 -2.52 -38.26 18.25
CA ALA A 250 -3.37 -37.07 18.33
C ALA A 250 -4.66 -37.23 17.51
N TYR A 251 -4.63 -38.04 16.44
CA TYR A 251 -5.78 -38.30 15.58
C TYR A 251 -6.89 -39.14 16.25
N ASP A 252 -6.59 -39.84 17.36
CA ASP A 252 -7.58 -40.51 18.20
C ASP A 252 -8.45 -39.51 19.03
N TYR A 253 -8.02 -38.25 19.13
CA TYR A 253 -8.65 -37.23 19.97
C TYR A 253 -9.06 -35.94 19.22
N PHE A 254 -8.45 -35.66 18.06
CA PHE A 254 -8.59 -34.43 17.29
C PHE A 254 -8.77 -34.74 15.79
N PRO A 255 -9.62 -33.99 15.04
CA PRO A 255 -10.39 -32.81 15.44
C PRO A 255 -11.72 -33.12 16.14
N TYR A 256 -12.10 -34.39 16.25
CA TYR A 256 -13.35 -34.84 16.89
C TYR A 256 -13.05 -35.94 17.91
N GLY A 257 -13.99 -36.19 18.84
CA GLY A 257 -13.82 -37.13 19.94
C GLY A 257 -13.52 -36.45 21.27
N ALA A 258 -12.82 -37.13 22.17
CA ALA A 258 -12.79 -36.72 23.59
C ALA A 258 -12.14 -35.35 23.86
N LEU A 259 -11.20 -34.88 23.03
CA LEU A 259 -10.64 -33.52 23.17
C LEU A 259 -11.62 -32.46 22.65
N PHE A 260 -12.38 -32.75 21.59
CA PHE A 260 -13.49 -31.92 21.12
C PHE A 260 -14.58 -31.79 22.20
N ASP A 261 -14.95 -32.88 22.86
CA ASP A 261 -15.90 -32.86 23.98
C ASP A 261 -15.37 -32.05 25.16
N GLY A 262 -14.04 -32.04 25.37
CA GLY A 262 -13.35 -31.23 26.37
C GLY A 262 -13.45 -29.72 26.10
N ILE A 263 -13.21 -29.27 24.86
CA ILE A 263 -13.36 -27.86 24.49
C ILE A 263 -14.83 -27.41 24.41
N VAL A 264 -15.76 -28.28 24.02
CA VAL A 264 -17.20 -28.02 24.15
C VAL A 264 -17.59 -27.89 25.63
N ALA A 265 -17.04 -28.73 26.52
CA ALA A 265 -17.25 -28.59 27.96
C ALA A 265 -16.63 -27.30 28.54
N PHE A 266 -15.48 -26.84 28.03
CA PHE A 266 -14.90 -25.55 28.39
C PHE A 266 -15.87 -24.40 28.07
N TYR A 267 -16.32 -24.28 26.80
CA TYR A 267 -17.26 -23.22 26.40
C TYR A 267 -18.57 -23.25 27.21
N ASN A 268 -19.10 -24.45 27.49
CA ASN A 268 -20.28 -24.64 28.33
C ASN A 268 -20.07 -24.16 29.79
N ILE A 269 -18.89 -24.36 30.39
CA ILE A 269 -18.59 -23.89 31.76
C ILE A 269 -18.33 -22.37 31.77
N SER A 270 -17.60 -21.83 30.79
CA SER A 270 -17.35 -20.38 30.64
C SER A 270 -18.62 -19.55 30.41
N ASN A 271 -19.75 -20.18 30.09
CA ASN A 271 -21.03 -19.51 29.83
C ASN A 271 -22.19 -20.15 30.63
N PHE A 272 -21.89 -20.83 31.73
CA PHE A 272 -22.84 -21.69 32.44
C PHE A 272 -23.99 -20.91 33.10
N THR A 273 -23.67 -19.89 33.91
CA THR A 273 -24.67 -19.08 34.63
C THR A 273 -25.07 -17.84 33.82
N PRO A 274 -26.28 -17.27 34.03
CA PRO A 274 -26.63 -15.96 33.48
C PRO A 274 -25.57 -14.90 33.81
N LEU A 275 -25.01 -14.92 35.02
CA LEU A 275 -23.93 -14.02 35.44
C LEU A 275 -22.65 -14.19 34.58
N THR A 276 -22.18 -15.40 34.29
CA THR A 276 -21.03 -15.57 33.36
C THR A 276 -21.33 -15.00 31.97
N ARG A 277 -22.56 -15.14 31.46
CA ARG A 277 -22.94 -14.60 30.14
C ARG A 277 -23.04 -13.07 30.17
N ARG A 278 -23.59 -12.49 31.23
CA ARG A 278 -23.65 -11.03 31.50
C ARG A 278 -22.27 -10.41 31.66
N LEU A 279 -21.34 -11.07 32.34
CA LEU A 279 -19.98 -10.54 32.55
C LEU A 279 -19.06 -10.76 31.35
N TYR A 280 -19.29 -11.79 30.51
CA TYR A 280 -18.40 -12.11 29.38
C TYR A 280 -18.90 -11.59 28.02
N ALA A 281 -20.11 -11.98 27.61
CA ALA A 281 -20.70 -11.53 26.35
C ALA A 281 -21.45 -10.20 26.52
N GLY A 282 -22.02 -9.98 27.71
CA GLY A 282 -22.82 -8.80 28.03
C GLY A 282 -22.15 -7.44 27.74
N PRO A 283 -20.85 -7.20 28.00
CA PRO A 283 -20.20 -5.93 27.64
C PRO A 283 -20.19 -5.67 26.12
N MET A 284 -20.09 -6.73 25.31
CA MET A 284 -20.20 -6.66 23.85
C MET A 284 -21.65 -6.45 23.42
N ILE A 285 -22.60 -7.21 23.98
CA ILE A 285 -24.04 -7.09 23.68
C ILE A 285 -24.54 -5.69 24.03
N ARG A 286 -24.15 -5.15 25.18
CA ARG A 286 -24.43 -3.78 25.61
C ARG A 286 -23.85 -2.77 24.61
N SER A 287 -22.57 -2.84 24.28
CA SER A 287 -21.97 -1.94 23.27
C SER A 287 -22.68 -2.01 21.92
N MET A 288 -23.06 -3.20 21.45
CA MET A 288 -23.80 -3.36 20.18
C MET A 288 -25.24 -2.82 20.27
N THR A 289 -25.89 -2.94 21.44
CA THR A 289 -27.24 -2.41 21.70
C THR A 289 -27.24 -0.90 21.82
N ASP A 290 -26.28 -0.31 22.55
CA ASP A 290 -26.07 1.14 22.64
C ASP A 290 -25.86 1.75 21.24
N ASN A 291 -25.08 1.09 20.38
CA ASN A 291 -24.93 1.50 18.98
C ASN A 291 -26.27 1.47 18.21
N MET A 292 -27.09 0.43 18.42
CA MET A 292 -28.40 0.30 17.76
C MET A 292 -29.39 1.35 18.26
N ILE A 293 -29.45 1.64 19.57
CA ILE A 293 -30.27 2.72 20.15
C ILE A 293 -29.85 4.06 19.55
N ALA A 294 -28.54 4.33 19.49
CA ALA A 294 -28.01 5.57 18.89
C ALA A 294 -28.38 5.72 17.40
N ALA A 295 -28.46 4.62 16.65
CA ALA A 295 -28.84 4.62 15.23
C ALA A 295 -30.34 4.88 14.98
N GLN A 296 -31.22 4.68 15.97
CA GLN A 296 -32.66 4.91 15.83
C GLN A 296 -33.07 6.38 15.92
N ASN A 297 -32.23 7.24 16.51
CA ASN A 297 -32.53 8.66 16.77
C ASN A 297 -32.07 9.54 15.59
N PRO A 298 -32.94 10.05 14.70
CA PRO A 298 -32.51 10.68 13.46
C PRO A 298 -31.76 12.01 13.62
N THR A 299 -31.91 12.68 14.77
CA THR A 299 -31.23 13.96 15.07
C THR A 299 -29.91 13.78 15.82
N ALA A 300 -29.67 12.61 16.43
CA ALA A 300 -28.41 12.25 17.10
C ALA A 300 -27.61 11.15 16.38
N ALA A 301 -28.18 10.51 15.36
CA ALA A 301 -27.65 9.32 14.70
C ALA A 301 -26.17 9.49 14.30
N PRO A 302 -25.28 8.60 14.75
CA PRO A 302 -23.93 8.51 14.21
C PRO A 302 -23.98 8.30 12.70
N LYS A 303 -23.03 8.88 11.95
CA LYS A 303 -22.82 8.50 10.53
C LYS A 303 -22.26 7.08 10.36
N THR A 304 -22.09 6.35 11.46
CA THR A 304 -21.63 4.97 11.51
C THR A 304 -22.70 4.03 10.98
N LYS A 305 -22.42 3.38 9.87
CA LYS A 305 -23.24 2.29 9.32
C LYS A 305 -22.78 0.92 9.84
N VAL A 306 -21.50 0.76 10.18
CA VAL A 306 -20.92 -0.52 10.59
C VAL A 306 -19.98 -0.38 11.79
N TYR A 307 -20.12 -1.27 12.77
CA TYR A 307 -19.15 -1.48 13.84
C TYR A 307 -18.46 -2.84 13.65
N LEU A 308 -17.13 -2.84 13.60
CA LEU A 308 -16.28 -4.03 13.44
C LEU A 308 -15.46 -4.24 14.71
N TYR A 309 -15.59 -5.42 15.32
CA TYR A 309 -14.85 -5.86 16.50
C TYR A 309 -14.05 -7.13 16.15
N SER A 310 -12.71 -7.06 16.16
CA SER A 310 -11.85 -8.23 15.91
C SER A 310 -11.35 -8.84 17.22
N GLY A 311 -11.71 -10.09 17.47
CA GLY A 311 -11.45 -10.83 18.70
C GLY A 311 -11.15 -12.31 18.44
N HIS A 312 -11.72 -13.17 19.28
CA HIS A 312 -11.30 -14.56 19.45
C HIS A 312 -12.48 -15.54 19.35
N GLU A 313 -12.15 -16.82 19.21
CA GLU A 313 -13.05 -17.99 19.21
C GLU A 313 -14.04 -17.94 20.37
N THR A 314 -13.56 -17.56 21.55
CA THR A 314 -14.34 -17.49 22.77
C THR A 314 -15.38 -16.38 22.75
N ASN A 315 -15.13 -15.24 22.09
CA ASN A 315 -16.16 -14.21 21.87
C ASN A 315 -17.29 -14.72 20.97
N ILE A 316 -16.97 -15.54 19.97
CA ILE A 316 -17.97 -16.16 19.08
C ILE A 316 -18.79 -17.20 19.84
N ALA A 317 -18.13 -18.06 20.63
CA ALA A 317 -18.81 -19.02 21.49
C ALA A 317 -19.71 -18.32 22.53
N SER A 318 -19.21 -17.30 23.24
CA SER A 318 -19.95 -16.61 24.29
C SER A 318 -21.14 -15.82 23.76
N MET A 319 -21.01 -15.14 22.62
CA MET A 319 -22.14 -14.46 21.96
C MET A 319 -23.23 -15.46 21.52
N LEU A 320 -22.86 -16.61 20.96
CA LEU A 320 -23.81 -17.65 20.59
C LEU A 320 -24.47 -18.30 21.83
N HIS A 321 -23.74 -18.44 22.94
CA HIS A 321 -24.28 -18.91 24.23
C HIS A 321 -25.24 -17.90 24.86
N ALA A 322 -24.91 -16.61 24.81
CA ALA A 322 -25.71 -15.53 25.36
C ALA A 322 -27.07 -15.42 24.65
N PHE A 323 -27.08 -15.45 23.31
CA PHE A 323 -28.33 -15.51 22.53
C PHE A 323 -29.00 -16.90 22.51
N GLY A 324 -28.52 -17.88 23.28
CA GLY A 324 -29.16 -19.22 23.38
C GLY A 324 -29.13 -20.06 22.10
N VAL A 325 -28.32 -19.71 21.11
CA VAL A 325 -28.27 -20.35 19.78
C VAL A 325 -27.01 -21.21 19.54
N TYR A 326 -26.08 -21.26 20.51
CA TYR A 326 -24.90 -22.11 20.43
C TYR A 326 -25.28 -23.59 20.29
N LYS A 327 -24.58 -24.28 19.38
CA LYS A 327 -24.62 -25.74 19.21
C LYS A 327 -23.18 -26.25 19.36
N PRO A 328 -22.94 -27.47 19.89
CA PRO A 328 -21.60 -28.01 20.10
C PRO A 328 -20.69 -27.93 18.85
N HIS A 329 -19.77 -26.98 18.83
CA HIS A 329 -18.70 -26.84 17.84
C HIS A 329 -17.64 -25.85 18.33
N VAL A 330 -16.44 -25.95 17.77
CA VAL A 330 -15.42 -24.89 17.92
C VAL A 330 -15.67 -23.83 16.84
N PRO A 331 -15.73 -22.52 17.18
CA PRO A 331 -15.84 -21.47 16.18
C PRO A 331 -14.58 -21.37 15.30
N GLU A 332 -14.75 -21.59 14.00
CA GLU A 332 -13.66 -21.64 13.03
C GLU A 332 -12.94 -20.29 12.87
N TYR A 333 -11.73 -20.31 12.29
CA TYR A 333 -11.02 -19.08 11.92
C TYR A 333 -11.86 -18.20 10.97
N SER A 334 -11.79 -16.88 11.16
CA SER A 334 -12.64 -15.89 10.46
C SER A 334 -14.16 -16.10 10.61
N SER A 335 -14.63 -16.85 11.61
CA SER A 335 -16.07 -16.90 11.95
C SER A 335 -16.54 -15.61 12.62
N ALA A 336 -17.80 -15.21 12.38
CA ALA A 336 -18.33 -13.92 12.81
C ALA A 336 -19.81 -14.01 13.22
N VAL A 337 -20.15 -13.36 14.34
CA VAL A 337 -21.53 -13.06 14.73
C VAL A 337 -21.86 -11.63 14.33
N ILE A 338 -23.02 -11.45 13.72
CA ILE A 338 -23.48 -10.18 13.16
C ILE A 338 -24.87 -9.87 13.71
N LEU A 339 -25.08 -8.63 14.15
CA LEU A 339 -26.40 -8.06 14.46
C LEU A 339 -26.73 -6.99 13.43
N GLU A 340 -27.82 -7.19 12.68
CA GLU A 340 -28.39 -6.21 11.75
C GLU A 340 -29.58 -5.51 12.42
N LEU A 341 -29.53 -4.18 12.53
CA LEU A 341 -30.70 -3.36 12.87
C LEU A 341 -31.41 -2.96 11.58
N GLN A 342 -32.66 -3.37 11.42
CA GLN A 342 -33.52 -3.08 10.29
C GLN A 342 -34.74 -2.25 10.73
N GLN A 343 -35.33 -1.46 9.83
CA GLN A 343 -36.58 -0.74 10.06
C GLN A 343 -37.64 -1.19 9.06
N ILE A 344 -38.87 -1.44 9.52
CA ILE A 344 -40.02 -1.80 8.70
C ILE A 344 -41.19 -0.91 9.10
N GLY A 345 -41.58 0.01 8.22
CA GLY A 345 -42.53 1.07 8.57
C GLY A 345 -41.89 2.05 9.54
N GLN A 346 -42.45 2.17 10.75
CA GLN A 346 -41.87 2.96 11.85
C GLN A 346 -41.07 2.09 12.84
N GLU A 347 -41.35 0.78 12.87
CA GLU A 347 -40.82 -0.18 13.83
C GLU A 347 -39.41 -0.67 13.49
N TYR A 348 -38.61 -0.97 14.53
CA TYR A 348 -37.26 -1.50 14.39
C TYR A 348 -37.17 -2.99 14.74
N TYR A 349 -36.25 -3.71 14.09
CA TYR A 349 -36.04 -5.14 14.23
C TYR A 349 -34.56 -5.48 14.28
N VAL A 350 -34.19 -6.50 15.05
CA VAL A 350 -32.84 -7.08 15.11
C VAL A 350 -32.83 -8.44 14.44
N LYS A 351 -31.88 -8.66 13.53
CA LYS A 351 -31.56 -9.99 13.00
C LYS A 351 -30.17 -10.43 13.46
N LEU A 352 -30.10 -11.65 14.00
CA LEU A 352 -28.86 -12.34 14.33
C LEU A 352 -28.40 -13.20 13.14
N VAL A 353 -27.13 -13.09 12.76
CA VAL A 353 -26.54 -13.86 11.65
C VAL A 353 -25.19 -14.42 12.06
N TYR A 354 -24.95 -15.69 11.75
CA TYR A 354 -23.67 -16.37 12.01
C TYR A 354 -22.98 -16.77 10.69
N TYR A 355 -21.81 -16.19 10.46
CA TYR A 355 -20.87 -16.57 9.40
C TYR A 355 -19.87 -17.58 9.97
N ARG A 356 -19.84 -18.80 9.45
CA ARG A 356 -19.11 -19.94 10.05
C ARG A 356 -17.61 -20.00 9.74
N GLY A 357 -17.02 -19.01 9.07
CA GLY A 357 -15.58 -19.01 8.77
C GLY A 357 -15.18 -19.99 7.67
N ILE A 358 -14.90 -21.24 8.03
CA ILE A 358 -14.37 -22.29 7.14
C ILE A 358 -15.24 -23.56 7.26
N PRO A 359 -16.01 -23.96 6.23
CA PRO A 359 -16.28 -23.24 4.99
C PRO A 359 -17.12 -21.97 5.22
N PRO A 360 -17.04 -20.97 4.30
CA PRO A 360 -17.68 -19.66 4.43
C PRO A 360 -19.20 -19.74 4.21
N THR A 361 -19.89 -20.34 5.18
CA THR A 361 -21.33 -20.58 5.17
C THR A 361 -22.02 -19.63 6.14
N VAL A 362 -23.21 -19.16 5.76
CA VAL A 362 -23.98 -18.15 6.49
C VAL A 362 -25.28 -18.78 6.98
N LYS A 363 -25.68 -18.47 8.21
CA LYS A 363 -27.00 -18.79 8.73
C LYS A 363 -27.57 -17.58 9.45
N ASP A 364 -28.72 -17.09 9.00
CA ASP A 364 -29.58 -16.27 9.84
C ASP A 364 -30.05 -17.16 11.01
N LEU A 365 -30.02 -16.65 12.24
CA LEU A 365 -30.36 -17.38 13.46
C LEU A 365 -31.56 -16.73 14.16
N GLN A 366 -32.47 -17.58 14.63
CA GLN A 366 -33.62 -17.16 15.43
C GLN A 366 -33.22 -17.06 16.91
N ILE A 367 -33.40 -15.90 17.53
CA ILE A 367 -33.22 -15.73 18.98
C ILE A 367 -34.40 -16.46 19.67
N PRO A 368 -34.16 -17.35 20.66
CA PRO A 368 -35.24 -18.06 21.35
C PRO A 368 -36.32 -17.13 21.88
N GLY A 369 -37.59 -17.49 21.70
CA GLY A 369 -38.74 -16.65 22.04
C GLY A 369 -39.10 -15.57 21.00
N CYS A 370 -38.24 -15.32 20.01
CA CYS A 370 -38.46 -14.32 18.94
C CYS A 370 -38.50 -14.96 17.54
N ASP A 371 -38.83 -14.16 16.52
CA ASP A 371 -38.71 -14.53 15.12
C ASP A 371 -37.31 -14.19 14.56
N ILE A 372 -37.04 -14.58 13.30
CA ILE A 372 -35.76 -14.29 12.60
C ILE A 372 -35.54 -12.76 12.42
N LEU A 373 -36.62 -11.99 12.36
CA LEU A 373 -36.62 -10.54 12.54
C LEU A 373 -37.28 -10.26 13.89
N CYS A 374 -36.47 -10.08 14.93
CA CYS A 374 -36.96 -9.88 16.29
C CYS A 374 -37.31 -8.40 16.50
N PRO A 375 -38.54 -8.01 16.89
CA PRO A 375 -38.88 -6.61 17.19
C PRO A 375 -37.94 -6.02 18.24
N PHE A 376 -37.54 -4.76 18.10
CA PHE A 376 -36.45 -4.18 18.90
C PHE A 376 -36.74 -4.19 20.41
N ASP A 377 -37.95 -3.81 20.83
CA ASP A 377 -38.33 -3.83 22.25
C ASP A 377 -38.30 -5.26 22.81
N LYS A 378 -38.82 -6.22 22.04
CA LYS A 378 -38.76 -7.64 22.41
C LYS A 378 -37.33 -8.21 22.40
N TYR A 379 -36.43 -7.64 21.60
CA TYR A 379 -35.00 -7.92 21.68
C TYR A 379 -34.39 -7.38 22.98
N LEU A 380 -34.78 -6.17 23.43
CA LEU A 380 -34.39 -5.65 24.74
C LEU A 380 -34.87 -6.55 25.88
N ASP A 381 -36.15 -6.95 25.89
CA ASP A 381 -36.72 -7.89 26.87
C ASP A 381 -35.90 -9.19 26.95
N LEU A 382 -35.52 -9.75 25.80
CA LEU A 382 -34.78 -11.02 25.69
C LEU A 382 -33.28 -10.89 26.06
N ILE A 383 -32.74 -9.68 26.20
CA ILE A 383 -31.34 -9.45 26.63
C ILE A 383 -31.21 -8.73 27.96
N GLU A 384 -32.28 -8.34 28.64
CA GLU A 384 -32.24 -7.60 29.92
C GLU A 384 -31.27 -8.26 30.91
N ASP A 385 -31.42 -9.57 31.11
CA ASP A 385 -30.58 -10.39 32.00
C ASP A 385 -29.12 -10.59 31.52
N LEU A 386 -28.79 -10.14 30.31
CA LEU A 386 -27.45 -10.19 29.70
C LEU A 386 -26.73 -8.84 29.72
N ILE A 387 -27.41 -7.73 30.01
CA ILE A 387 -26.79 -6.39 30.05
C ILE A 387 -26.11 -6.16 31.42
N PRO A 388 -24.78 -5.92 31.46
CA PRO A 388 -24.09 -5.58 32.71
C PRO A 388 -24.37 -4.14 33.15
N SER A 389 -24.51 -3.94 34.46
CA SER A 389 -24.62 -2.61 35.08
C SER A 389 -23.35 -1.77 34.87
N ASP A 390 -23.43 -0.47 35.17
CA ASP A 390 -22.25 0.42 35.13
C ASP A 390 -21.15 -0.02 36.12
N GLU A 391 -21.50 -0.72 37.21
CA GLU A 391 -20.58 -1.34 38.16
C GLU A 391 -20.02 -2.68 37.71
N GLU A 392 -20.76 -3.45 36.91
CA GLU A 392 -20.30 -4.72 36.31
C GLU A 392 -19.37 -4.45 35.10
N MET A 393 -19.54 -3.32 34.41
CA MET A 393 -18.60 -2.82 33.39
C MET A 393 -17.23 -2.40 33.96
N ILE A 394 -17.05 -2.38 35.29
CA ILE A 394 -15.81 -2.00 35.97
C ILE A 394 -14.83 -3.16 36.01
N CYS A 395 -13.76 -3.03 35.23
CA CYS A 395 -12.72 -4.04 35.11
C CYS A 395 -11.32 -3.42 35.26
N ASP A 396 -10.68 -3.67 36.40
CA ASP A 396 -9.25 -3.42 36.60
C ASP A 396 -8.50 -4.75 36.68
N LYS A 397 -7.91 -5.17 35.56
CA LYS A 397 -7.24 -6.47 35.47
C LYS A 397 -5.96 -6.56 36.31
N ARG A 398 -5.44 -5.43 36.81
CA ARG A 398 -4.23 -5.35 37.68
C ARG A 398 -4.43 -6.05 39.03
N GLN A 399 -5.68 -6.26 39.42
CA GLN A 399 -6.08 -7.05 40.60
C GLN A 399 -5.94 -8.57 40.38
N THR A 400 -5.80 -9.03 39.14
CA THR A 400 -5.62 -10.46 38.83
C THR A 400 -4.13 -10.86 38.90
N PRO A 401 -3.80 -12.12 39.22
CA PRO A 401 -2.41 -12.59 39.28
C PRO A 401 -1.61 -12.43 37.97
N SER A 402 -2.28 -12.39 36.81
CA SER A 402 -1.61 -12.26 35.51
C SER A 402 -1.08 -10.85 35.22
N TYR A 403 -1.52 -9.84 35.97
CA TYR A 403 -1.12 -8.44 35.79
C TYR A 403 -0.67 -7.75 37.09
N ALA A 404 -0.54 -8.49 38.19
CA ALA A 404 -0.04 -7.97 39.45
C ALA A 404 1.33 -7.28 39.27
N GLY A 405 1.46 -6.05 39.75
CA GLY A 405 2.66 -5.21 39.55
C GLY A 405 2.72 -4.47 38.20
N THR A 406 1.69 -4.56 37.36
CA THR A 406 1.59 -3.69 36.16
C THR A 406 1.28 -2.26 36.59
N GLU A 407 2.25 -1.37 36.41
CA GLU A 407 2.09 0.07 36.68
C GLU A 407 0.94 0.69 35.87
N TYR A 408 0.25 1.65 36.50
CA TYR A 408 -0.67 2.55 35.81
C TYR A 408 0.08 3.57 34.95
N PRO A 409 -0.55 4.18 33.93
CA PRO A 409 0.03 5.33 33.22
C PRO A 409 0.46 6.45 34.18
N ALA A 410 1.59 7.13 33.91
CA ALA A 410 2.22 8.06 34.86
C ALA A 410 1.32 9.23 35.32
N GLY A 411 0.36 9.65 34.50
CA GLY A 411 -0.66 10.64 34.90
C GLY A 411 -1.61 10.13 36.00
N LEU A 412 -1.90 8.83 36.01
CA LEU A 412 -2.83 8.16 36.91
C LEU A 412 -2.16 7.65 38.20
N GLN A 413 -0.85 7.35 38.17
CA GLN A 413 -0.08 6.95 39.36
C GLN A 413 -0.20 8.00 40.50
N ASN A 414 0.05 9.27 40.18
CA ASN A 414 -0.06 10.39 41.12
C ASN A 414 -1.47 10.56 41.71
N ILE A 415 -2.50 10.14 40.99
CA ILE A 415 -3.89 10.18 41.45
C ILE A 415 -4.12 9.05 42.46
N LEU A 416 -3.75 7.82 42.10
CA LEU A 416 -3.89 6.63 42.96
C LEU A 416 -3.11 6.74 44.29
N GLU A 417 -1.88 7.27 44.29
CA GLU A 417 -1.09 7.50 45.52
C GLU A 417 -1.78 8.41 46.55
N ASN A 418 -2.70 9.27 46.11
CA ASN A 418 -3.46 10.16 46.98
C ASN A 418 -4.78 9.53 47.47
N LEU A 419 -5.22 8.44 46.85
CA LEU A 419 -6.55 7.85 47.06
C LEU A 419 -6.50 6.48 47.75
N ILE A 420 -5.40 5.74 47.59
CA ILE A 420 -5.05 4.58 48.43
C ILE A 420 -4.94 4.98 49.92
N LYS A 421 -4.69 6.27 50.20
CA LYS A 421 -4.75 6.86 51.56
C LYS A 421 -6.17 7.01 52.13
N ARG A 422 -7.22 6.70 51.36
CA ARG A 422 -8.64 6.85 51.76
C ARG A 422 -9.41 5.53 51.82
N SER A 423 -9.14 4.58 50.92
CA SER A 423 -10.05 3.46 50.62
C SER A 423 -9.94 2.22 51.52
N ALA A 424 -9.27 2.30 52.67
CA ALA A 424 -9.07 1.15 53.58
C ALA A 424 -10.30 0.79 54.43
N ILE A 425 -11.52 0.97 53.91
CA ILE A 425 -12.77 0.96 54.68
C ILE A 425 -13.90 0.25 53.89
N LYS A 426 -14.37 -0.88 54.43
CA LYS A 426 -15.52 -1.74 54.05
C LYS A 426 -15.33 -2.77 52.91
N GLU A 427 -16.08 -3.87 53.05
CA GLU A 427 -16.05 -5.10 52.26
C GLU A 427 -17.49 -5.60 51.95
N ASN A 428 -17.59 -6.67 51.12
CA ASN A 428 -18.39 -7.90 51.33
C ASN A 428 -19.87 -8.10 50.84
N ILE A 429 -20.11 -9.35 50.34
CA ILE A 429 -21.35 -10.20 50.31
C ILE A 429 -22.39 -10.14 49.13
N GLN A 430 -22.14 -10.97 48.09
CA GLN A 430 -22.84 -12.22 47.63
C GLN A 430 -24.39 -12.44 47.41
N SER A 431 -24.75 -12.83 46.15
CA SER A 431 -25.66 -13.95 45.68
C SER A 431 -27.21 -13.97 45.93
N ILE A 432 -28.09 -14.58 45.08
CA ILE A 432 -28.47 -16.04 45.00
C ILE A 432 -29.44 -16.41 43.79
N LEU A 433 -29.19 -17.55 43.09
CA LEU A 433 -30.03 -18.60 42.35
C LEU A 433 -31.40 -18.30 41.63
N GLY A 434 -31.89 -19.06 40.59
CA GLY A 434 -31.33 -20.14 39.71
C GLY A 434 -32.33 -21.07 38.93
N THR A 435 -31.85 -21.87 37.93
CA THR A 435 -32.46 -23.07 37.20
C THR A 435 -33.54 -22.85 36.08
N ASN A 436 -33.86 -23.71 35.06
CA ASN A 436 -33.25 -24.91 34.37
C ASN A 436 -33.94 -25.32 33.00
N GLU A 437 -33.23 -26.06 32.09
CA GLU A 437 -33.67 -27.14 31.10
C GLU A 437 -34.69 -26.86 29.93
N MET A 438 -34.87 -27.61 28.80
CA MET A 438 -34.12 -28.56 27.87
C MET A 438 -34.96 -28.72 26.52
N VAL A 439 -34.95 -29.60 25.45
CA VAL A 439 -34.48 -30.97 25.00
C VAL A 439 -34.48 -31.14 23.41
N SER A 440 -33.51 -31.84 22.76
CA SER A 440 -33.55 -32.51 21.37
C SER A 440 -33.72 -31.66 20.05
N CYS A 441 -33.73 -32.10 18.75
CA CYS A 441 -33.15 -33.15 17.83
C CYS A 441 -33.52 -32.80 16.32
N ASN A 442 -33.18 -33.46 15.16
CA ASN A 442 -32.01 -34.19 14.56
C ASN A 442 -32.25 -34.49 13.00
N ILE A 443 -31.30 -35.12 12.23
CA ILE A 443 -31.47 -35.89 10.92
C ILE A 443 -31.66 -35.08 9.57
N PHE A 444 -31.22 -35.40 8.31
CA PHE A 444 -30.20 -36.30 7.62
C PHE A 444 -29.97 -35.99 6.08
N ASP A 445 -28.88 -36.54 5.46
CA ASP A 445 -28.55 -37.09 4.09
C ASP A 445 -29.07 -36.61 2.66
N ASN A 446 -28.45 -36.85 1.45
CA ASN A 446 -27.09 -37.20 0.91
C ASN A 446 -27.01 -37.34 -0.69
N TYR A 447 -25.81 -37.59 -1.29
CA TYR A 447 -25.44 -38.16 -2.65
C TYR A 447 -25.01 -37.32 -3.92
N LEU A 448 -24.53 -38.00 -5.01
CA LEU A 448 -23.34 -37.67 -5.86
C LEU A 448 -23.34 -38.26 -7.33
N SER A 449 -22.70 -37.61 -8.35
CA SER A 449 -21.98 -38.12 -9.59
C SER A 449 -22.04 -37.13 -10.81
N ILE A 450 -21.25 -37.09 -11.94
CA ILE A 450 -19.95 -37.64 -12.48
C ILE A 450 -20.04 -38.41 -13.84
N ALA A 451 -19.49 -37.87 -14.98
CA ALA A 451 -19.05 -38.58 -16.23
C ALA A 451 -18.38 -37.65 -17.32
N ILE A 452 -17.69 -38.20 -18.34
CA ILE A 452 -16.88 -37.52 -19.42
C ILE A 452 -16.91 -38.36 -20.75
N ILE A 453 -16.66 -37.78 -21.95
CA ILE A 453 -15.82 -38.30 -23.10
C ILE A 453 -16.00 -37.47 -24.42
N SER A 454 -15.06 -37.59 -25.38
CA SER A 454 -14.84 -36.76 -26.59
C SER A 454 -14.63 -37.57 -27.89
N LEU A 455 -14.62 -36.93 -29.08
CA LEU A 455 -13.92 -37.40 -30.31
C LEU A 455 -13.72 -36.29 -31.40
N ASN A 456 -12.97 -36.57 -32.48
CA ASN A 456 -12.54 -35.65 -33.56
C ASN A 456 -12.91 -36.14 -34.98
N ILE A 457 -12.92 -35.24 -35.98
CA ILE A 457 -12.79 -35.53 -37.44
C ILE A 457 -11.90 -34.45 -38.11
N ILE A 458 -11.23 -34.78 -39.22
CA ILE A 458 -10.23 -33.95 -39.96
C ILE A 458 -10.72 -33.66 -41.40
N LEU A 459 -10.28 -32.53 -41.99
CA LEU A 459 -10.29 -32.28 -43.44
C LEU A 459 -8.98 -31.58 -43.88
N ILE A 460 -8.73 -31.49 -45.19
CA ILE A 460 -7.40 -31.25 -45.81
C ILE A 460 -7.21 -29.76 -46.19
N GLU A 461 -6.00 -29.23 -45.99
CA GLU A 461 -5.59 -27.86 -46.37
C GLU A 461 -4.50 -27.83 -47.45
N ALA A 462 -4.38 -26.69 -48.13
CA ALA A 462 -3.25 -26.39 -49.01
C ALA A 462 -2.00 -26.00 -48.19
N VAL A 463 -0.79 -26.29 -48.70
CA VAL A 463 0.49 -26.03 -47.99
C VAL A 463 0.62 -24.54 -47.62
N PRO A 464 0.56 -24.15 -46.33
CA PRO A 464 0.58 -22.73 -45.95
C PRO A 464 2.00 -22.15 -45.99
N SER A 465 2.11 -20.84 -46.21
CA SER A 465 3.31 -20.10 -45.82
C SER A 465 3.31 -19.90 -44.31
N GLU A 466 3.94 -20.84 -43.60
CA GLU A 466 3.92 -20.88 -42.14
C GLU A 466 4.91 -19.85 -41.56
N LEU A 467 4.42 -18.90 -40.76
CA LEU A 467 5.28 -17.98 -40.03
C LEU A 467 5.95 -18.74 -38.87
N LYS A 468 7.28 -18.65 -38.75
CA LYS A 468 8.10 -19.38 -37.78
C LYS A 468 8.72 -18.47 -36.71
N LEU A 469 9.17 -17.28 -37.08
CA LEU A 469 9.71 -16.28 -36.15
C LEU A 469 9.41 -14.85 -36.63
N VAL A 470 9.34 -13.90 -35.68
CA VAL A 470 9.36 -12.47 -35.94
C VAL A 470 10.43 -11.78 -35.09
N ASN A 471 11.36 -11.04 -35.70
CA ASN A 471 12.22 -10.09 -35.00
C ASN A 471 11.72 -8.66 -35.27
N VAL A 472 11.68 -7.78 -34.26
CA VAL A 472 11.25 -6.37 -34.41
C VAL A 472 12.23 -5.42 -33.72
N VAL A 473 12.79 -4.46 -34.46
CA VAL A 473 13.48 -3.27 -33.93
C VAL A 473 12.57 -2.06 -34.09
N PHE A 474 12.45 -1.21 -33.07
CA PHE A 474 11.61 -0.02 -33.14
C PHE A 474 12.18 1.18 -32.37
N ARG A 475 12.03 2.37 -32.95
CA ARG A 475 12.28 3.66 -32.30
C ARG A 475 11.22 3.86 -31.22
N HIS A 476 11.62 4.36 -30.05
CA HIS A 476 10.69 4.80 -29.00
C HIS A 476 9.65 5.83 -29.50
N GLY A 477 8.58 6.01 -28.72
CA GLY A 477 7.55 7.00 -29.03
C GLY A 477 7.99 8.46 -28.79
N ASP A 478 7.10 9.42 -29.08
CA ASP A 478 7.35 10.85 -28.92
C ASP A 478 7.84 11.20 -27.50
N ARG A 479 8.95 11.93 -27.43
CA ARG A 479 9.62 12.36 -26.20
C ARG A 479 9.68 13.88 -26.09
N THR A 480 10.00 14.36 -24.89
CA THR A 480 10.49 15.72 -24.68
C THR A 480 11.95 15.85 -25.16
N PRO A 481 12.46 17.08 -25.38
CA PRO A 481 13.88 17.32 -25.61
C PRO A 481 14.74 16.75 -24.46
N ASP A 482 15.89 16.17 -24.78
CA ASP A 482 16.79 15.53 -23.83
C ASP A 482 17.97 16.42 -23.44
N PHE A 483 17.89 16.99 -22.24
CA PHE A 483 18.95 17.79 -21.66
C PHE A 483 20.29 17.03 -21.55
N ASN A 484 20.26 15.72 -21.28
CA ASN A 484 21.48 14.93 -21.06
C ASN A 484 22.22 14.61 -22.36
N GLU A 485 21.50 14.59 -23.49
CA GLU A 485 22.06 14.38 -24.83
C GLU A 485 22.33 15.73 -25.56
N HIS A 486 22.39 16.85 -24.82
CA HIS A 486 22.79 18.18 -25.30
C HIS A 486 21.88 18.82 -26.38
N GLU A 487 20.58 18.49 -26.36
CA GLU A 487 19.58 18.98 -27.33
C GLU A 487 19.11 20.42 -27.08
N MET A 488 19.25 20.95 -25.86
CA MET A 488 18.85 22.33 -25.51
C MET A 488 19.84 23.38 -26.06
N TYR A 489 19.36 24.58 -26.39
CA TYR A 489 20.19 25.69 -26.89
C TYR A 489 19.86 27.04 -26.21
N PRO A 490 20.81 27.98 -26.03
CA PRO A 490 20.62 29.18 -25.20
C PRO A 490 19.47 30.11 -25.60
N ASN A 491 19.21 30.29 -26.90
CA ASN A 491 18.15 31.17 -27.40
C ASN A 491 16.79 30.44 -27.55
N ASP A 492 16.65 29.23 -27.01
CA ASP A 492 15.43 28.44 -27.05
C ASP A 492 14.30 29.10 -26.24
N PRO A 493 13.12 29.39 -26.82
CA PRO A 493 11.94 29.84 -26.07
C PRO A 493 11.57 28.90 -24.90
N TYR A 494 11.98 27.64 -24.99
CA TYR A 494 11.71 26.56 -24.03
C TYR A 494 12.91 26.21 -23.14
N ILE A 495 14.00 26.99 -23.15
CA ILE A 495 15.19 26.74 -22.29
C ILE A 495 14.86 26.67 -20.80
N ASN A 496 13.80 27.37 -20.37
CA ASN A 496 13.30 27.38 -18.98
C ASN A 496 12.09 26.44 -18.75
N TYR A 497 11.67 25.64 -19.74
CA TYR A 497 10.57 24.68 -19.57
C TYR A 497 11.06 23.43 -18.84
N THR A 498 10.41 23.08 -17.73
CA THR A 498 10.69 21.85 -16.96
C THR A 498 10.04 20.60 -17.56
N PHE A 499 9.20 20.78 -18.59
CA PHE A 499 8.33 19.76 -19.19
C PHE A 499 7.52 18.94 -18.17
N TYR A 500 7.22 19.51 -16.99
CA TYR A 500 6.46 18.85 -15.93
C TYR A 500 5.05 18.46 -16.39
N PRO A 501 4.52 17.26 -16.03
CA PRO A 501 5.10 16.23 -15.17
C PRO A 501 5.92 15.16 -15.92
N THR A 502 6.29 15.39 -17.19
CA THR A 502 7.04 14.42 -18.01
C THR A 502 8.54 14.48 -17.76
N GLY A 503 9.13 15.68 -17.62
CA GLY A 503 10.57 15.88 -17.52
C GLY A 503 11.30 15.80 -18.87
N PHE A 504 12.61 16.05 -18.90
CA PHE A 504 13.47 16.02 -20.10
C PHE A 504 13.76 14.59 -20.59
N GLY A 505 13.84 14.38 -21.91
CA GLY A 505 14.17 13.09 -22.55
C GLY A 505 13.13 11.98 -22.40
N GLN A 506 12.00 12.25 -21.75
CA GLN A 506 11.04 11.23 -21.27
C GLN A 506 9.84 11.04 -22.20
N LEU A 507 9.26 9.84 -22.16
CA LEU A 507 8.19 9.42 -23.07
C LEU A 507 6.87 10.15 -22.78
N THR A 508 6.39 10.95 -23.73
CA THR A 508 5.16 11.77 -23.59
C THR A 508 3.90 10.92 -23.62
N LEU A 509 2.75 11.50 -23.25
CA LEU A 509 1.44 10.84 -23.44
C LEU A 509 1.12 10.54 -24.92
N LYS A 510 1.71 11.29 -25.86
CA LYS A 510 1.53 11.10 -27.31
C LYS A 510 2.32 9.86 -27.77
N GLY A 511 3.59 9.76 -27.36
CA GLY A 511 4.43 8.59 -27.56
C GLY A 511 3.86 7.32 -26.92
N LYS A 512 3.43 7.42 -25.65
CA LYS A 512 2.78 6.30 -24.93
C LYS A 512 1.60 5.69 -25.69
N LYS A 513 0.81 6.53 -26.40
CA LYS A 513 -0.31 6.08 -27.23
C LYS A 513 0.13 5.46 -28.56
N ARG A 514 1.26 5.87 -29.14
CA ARG A 514 1.79 5.27 -30.38
C ARG A 514 2.44 3.91 -30.12
N GLU A 515 3.22 3.77 -29.06
CA GLU A 515 3.82 2.49 -28.66
C GLU A 515 2.76 1.41 -28.37
N TYR A 516 1.69 1.79 -27.66
CA TYR A 516 0.55 0.88 -27.47
C TYR A 516 -0.09 0.46 -28.79
N ARG A 517 -0.21 1.39 -29.76
CA ARG A 517 -0.75 1.10 -31.10
C ARG A 517 0.19 0.23 -31.95
N LEU A 518 1.52 0.39 -31.84
CA LEU A 518 2.49 -0.52 -32.44
C LEU A 518 2.32 -1.94 -31.88
N GLY A 519 2.13 -2.06 -30.56
CA GLY A 519 1.74 -3.32 -29.92
C GLY A 519 0.44 -3.91 -30.47
N GLN A 520 -0.61 -3.10 -30.60
CA GLN A 520 -1.89 -3.53 -31.17
C GLN A 520 -1.78 -3.91 -32.66
N PHE A 521 -0.96 -3.21 -33.44
CA PHE A 521 -0.68 -3.54 -34.85
C PHE A 521 0.04 -4.89 -34.95
N LEU A 522 1.12 -5.10 -34.17
CA LEU A 522 1.82 -6.38 -34.11
C LEU A 522 0.88 -7.50 -33.66
N ARG A 523 -0.04 -7.23 -32.70
CA ARG A 523 -1.08 -8.20 -32.34
C ARG A 523 -2.02 -8.50 -33.48
N SER A 524 -2.46 -7.49 -34.22
CA SER A 524 -3.40 -7.67 -35.34
C SER A 524 -2.75 -8.41 -36.51
N ARG A 525 -1.46 -8.22 -36.79
CA ARG A 525 -0.71 -8.90 -37.86
C ARG A 525 -0.35 -10.34 -37.50
N TYR A 526 -0.08 -10.63 -36.22
CA TYR A 526 0.44 -11.92 -35.77
C TYR A 526 -0.47 -12.65 -34.76
N ASN A 527 -1.76 -12.33 -34.72
CA ASN A 527 -2.72 -12.85 -33.72
C ASN A 527 -2.70 -14.38 -33.62
N ASP A 528 -2.69 -15.06 -34.77
CA ASP A 528 -2.89 -16.50 -34.86
C ASP A 528 -1.57 -17.24 -34.64
N PHE A 529 -0.48 -16.72 -35.21
CA PHE A 529 0.88 -17.20 -34.97
C PHE A 529 1.27 -17.13 -33.48
N LEU A 530 0.94 -16.03 -32.79
CA LEU A 530 1.25 -15.84 -31.36
C LEU A 530 0.25 -16.53 -30.41
N GLY A 531 -0.92 -16.95 -30.90
CA GLY A 531 -1.97 -17.56 -30.09
C GLY A 531 -2.68 -16.59 -29.14
N SER A 532 -3.76 -17.05 -28.50
CA SER A 532 -4.68 -16.20 -27.72
C SER A 532 -4.16 -15.77 -26.34
N LEU A 533 -3.11 -16.41 -25.82
CA LEU A 533 -2.52 -16.18 -24.51
C LEU A 533 -1.00 -15.99 -24.61
N TYR A 534 -0.44 -15.15 -23.75
CA TYR A 534 1.00 -15.04 -23.54
C TYR A 534 1.55 -16.29 -22.83
N THR A 535 2.82 -16.68 -23.04
CA THR A 535 3.51 -17.60 -22.12
C THR A 535 4.97 -17.15 -21.92
N PRO A 536 5.65 -17.51 -20.80
CA PRO A 536 6.98 -16.99 -20.48
C PRO A 536 8.10 -17.27 -21.49
N LYS A 537 7.92 -18.24 -22.40
CA LYS A 537 8.86 -18.49 -23.50
C LYS A 537 8.43 -17.89 -24.85
N LEU A 538 7.25 -17.30 -24.97
CA LEU A 538 6.66 -16.91 -26.26
C LEU A 538 7.28 -15.64 -26.87
N VAL A 539 7.73 -14.73 -26.02
CA VAL A 539 8.26 -13.41 -26.39
C VAL A 539 9.48 -13.07 -25.54
N VAL A 540 10.49 -12.49 -26.18
CA VAL A 540 11.63 -11.86 -25.50
C VAL A 540 11.57 -10.36 -25.77
N GLY A 541 11.47 -9.56 -24.71
CA GLY A 541 11.52 -8.09 -24.78
C GLY A 541 12.85 -7.56 -24.26
N HIS A 542 13.56 -6.79 -25.09
CA HIS A 542 14.87 -6.22 -24.80
C HIS A 542 14.93 -4.74 -25.22
N SER A 543 15.74 -3.92 -24.55
CA SER A 543 15.82 -2.48 -24.80
C SER A 543 17.15 -1.87 -24.39
N SER A 544 17.46 -0.65 -24.85
CA SER A 544 18.56 0.15 -24.28
C SER A 544 18.29 0.53 -22.82
N GLU A 545 19.32 0.96 -22.09
CA GLU A 545 19.16 1.43 -20.71
C GLU A 545 18.23 2.66 -20.55
N ILE A 546 17.95 3.41 -21.60
CA ILE A 546 17.21 4.68 -21.50
C ILE A 546 15.73 4.45 -21.16
N ASP A 547 15.17 5.22 -20.22
CA ASP A 547 13.78 5.05 -19.74
C ASP A 547 12.75 5.06 -20.86
N ARG A 548 12.89 5.95 -21.86
CA ARG A 548 11.96 6.02 -23.00
C ARG A 548 11.88 4.72 -23.80
N THR A 549 12.97 3.94 -23.93
CA THR A 549 12.93 2.64 -24.61
C THR A 549 12.34 1.56 -23.71
N LYS A 550 12.71 1.54 -22.42
CA LYS A 550 12.12 0.63 -21.41
C LYS A 550 10.59 0.79 -21.33
N MET A 551 10.10 2.03 -21.30
CA MET A 551 8.67 2.36 -21.28
C MET A 551 7.97 2.01 -22.60
N SER A 552 8.63 2.27 -23.74
CA SER A 552 8.10 1.94 -25.07
C SER A 552 7.88 0.44 -25.23
N LEU A 553 8.88 -0.37 -24.85
CA LEU A 553 8.79 -1.83 -24.84
C LEU A 553 7.62 -2.37 -24.01
N GLN A 554 7.41 -1.84 -22.80
CA GLN A 554 6.29 -2.25 -21.94
C GLN A 554 4.92 -1.91 -22.56
N LEU A 555 4.83 -0.85 -23.38
CA LEU A 555 3.59 -0.43 -24.03
C LEU A 555 3.33 -1.21 -25.33
N VAL A 556 4.37 -1.55 -26.10
CA VAL A 556 4.26 -2.52 -27.19
C VAL A 556 3.80 -3.86 -26.64
N LEU A 557 4.40 -4.36 -25.55
CA LEU A 557 3.95 -5.59 -24.88
C LEU A 557 2.50 -5.50 -24.37
N ALA A 558 2.09 -4.33 -23.85
CA ALA A 558 0.71 -4.08 -23.42
C ALA A 558 -0.31 -4.17 -24.56
N GLY A 559 0.03 -3.67 -25.75
CA GLY A 559 -0.80 -3.79 -26.95
C GLY A 559 -0.72 -5.19 -27.60
N LEU A 560 0.43 -5.85 -27.48
CA LEU A 560 0.72 -7.15 -28.10
C LEU A 560 0.08 -8.32 -27.35
N PHE A 561 0.06 -8.27 -26.02
CA PHE A 561 -0.45 -9.36 -25.17
C PHE A 561 -1.45 -8.87 -24.10
N PRO A 562 -2.57 -8.24 -24.50
CA PRO A 562 -3.65 -7.92 -23.58
C PRO A 562 -4.19 -9.23 -22.92
N PRO A 563 -4.36 -9.27 -21.59
CA PRO A 563 -4.68 -10.49 -20.87
C PRO A 563 -6.09 -11.00 -21.16
N ARG A 564 -6.18 -12.23 -21.68
CA ARG A 564 -7.44 -12.93 -21.99
C ARG A 564 -7.67 -14.09 -21.02
N ASN A 565 -8.94 -14.43 -20.79
CA ASN A 565 -9.39 -15.61 -20.04
C ASN A 565 -8.63 -15.78 -18.71
N VAL A 566 -7.92 -16.90 -18.52
CA VAL A 566 -7.13 -17.22 -17.31
C VAL A 566 -6.00 -16.23 -17.01
N GLN A 567 -5.55 -15.45 -17.99
CA GLN A 567 -4.54 -14.39 -17.79
C GLN A 567 -5.13 -13.06 -17.34
N ARG A 568 -6.46 -12.90 -17.32
CA ARG A 568 -7.15 -11.68 -16.87
C ARG A 568 -7.17 -11.60 -15.34
N TRP A 569 -5.97 -11.56 -14.76
CA TRP A 569 -5.68 -11.41 -13.33
C TRP A 569 -6.33 -10.16 -12.70
N ASN A 570 -6.67 -9.17 -13.54
CA ASN A 570 -7.43 -7.99 -13.17
C ASN A 570 -8.51 -7.74 -14.25
N LEU A 571 -9.79 -7.65 -13.84
CA LEU A 571 -10.90 -7.42 -14.77
C LEU A 571 -10.91 -6.00 -15.34
N PHE A 572 -10.37 -5.02 -14.61
CA PHE A 572 -10.44 -3.59 -14.96
C PHE A 572 -9.14 -3.04 -15.56
N LEU A 573 -8.07 -3.82 -15.58
CA LEU A 573 -6.78 -3.47 -16.18
C LEU A 573 -6.45 -4.46 -17.30
N ASN A 574 -6.61 -4.04 -18.54
CA ASN A 574 -6.30 -4.84 -19.74
C ASN A 574 -4.79 -4.83 -20.04
N TRP A 575 -3.98 -5.21 -19.05
CA TRP A 575 -2.52 -5.31 -19.11
C TRP A 575 -2.04 -6.45 -18.20
N GLN A 576 -0.96 -7.12 -18.58
CA GLN A 576 -0.28 -8.12 -17.74
C GLN A 576 1.23 -7.87 -17.72
N PRO A 577 1.91 -8.14 -16.60
CA PRO A 577 3.36 -8.03 -16.52
C PRO A 577 4.03 -9.10 -17.39
N ILE A 578 4.83 -8.66 -18.35
CA ILE A 578 5.71 -9.52 -19.17
C ILE A 578 7.16 -9.10 -18.88
N PRO A 579 8.08 -10.04 -18.61
CA PRO A 579 9.48 -9.70 -18.34
C PRO A 579 10.15 -8.98 -19.52
N THR A 580 11.00 -8.01 -19.17
CA THR A 580 11.82 -7.24 -20.11
C THR A 580 13.24 -7.13 -19.57
N SER A 581 14.25 -7.33 -20.40
CA SER A 581 15.65 -7.03 -20.08
C SER A 581 16.11 -5.74 -20.75
N TYR A 582 17.28 -5.23 -20.35
CA TYR A 582 17.97 -4.14 -21.02
C TYR A 582 19.49 -4.35 -20.91
N THR A 583 20.24 -3.74 -21.83
CA THR A 583 21.72 -3.71 -21.75
C THR A 583 22.16 -2.42 -21.05
N PRO A 584 23.12 -2.46 -20.11
CA PRO A 584 23.68 -1.25 -19.50
C PRO A 584 24.40 -0.38 -20.53
N ARG A 585 24.25 0.95 -20.48
CA ARG A 585 24.80 1.88 -21.50
C ARG A 585 26.31 1.71 -21.68
N VAL A 586 27.06 1.28 -20.67
CA VAL A 586 28.52 1.02 -20.75
C VAL A 586 28.92 -0.17 -21.63
N GLU A 587 28.01 -1.12 -21.82
CA GLU A 587 28.21 -2.41 -22.51
C GLU A 587 27.36 -2.53 -23.80
N ASP A 588 26.57 -1.51 -24.13
CA ASP A 588 25.52 -1.58 -25.15
C ASP A 588 26.01 -1.42 -26.60
N SER A 589 26.58 -2.51 -27.16
CA SER A 589 26.88 -2.67 -28.60
C SER A 589 25.64 -2.91 -29.47
N ILE A 590 24.43 -3.03 -28.90
CA ILE A 590 23.23 -3.48 -29.63
C ILE A 590 22.35 -2.29 -30.00
N PHE A 591 22.09 -1.39 -29.05
CA PHE A 591 21.28 -0.19 -29.26
C PHE A 591 22.13 1.08 -29.35
N LEU A 592 23.28 1.13 -28.68
CA LEU A 592 24.13 2.33 -28.56
C LEU A 592 25.56 2.12 -29.11
N ALA A 593 25.68 1.29 -30.15
CA ALA A 593 26.93 0.97 -30.85
C ALA A 593 27.76 2.20 -31.26
N ILE A 594 27.11 3.31 -31.64
CA ILE A 594 27.78 4.56 -32.05
C ILE A 594 28.60 5.20 -30.92
N GLU A 595 28.28 4.91 -29.65
CA GLU A 595 29.04 5.34 -28.47
C GLU A 595 30.19 4.38 -28.10
N CYS A 596 30.33 3.25 -28.80
CA CYS A 596 31.39 2.28 -28.52
C CYS A 596 32.71 2.75 -29.16
N PRO A 597 33.88 2.58 -28.50
CA PRO A 597 35.13 3.20 -28.94
C PRO A 597 35.55 2.89 -30.39
N GLN A 598 35.30 1.67 -30.87
CA GLN A 598 35.59 1.29 -32.27
C GLN A 598 34.74 2.10 -33.27
N SER A 599 33.43 2.26 -33.00
CA SER A 599 32.52 3.03 -33.88
C SER A 599 32.84 4.53 -33.84
N MET A 600 33.07 5.10 -32.66
CA MET A 600 33.47 6.52 -32.53
C MET A 600 34.79 6.83 -33.27
N ASN A 601 35.76 5.91 -33.21
CA ASN A 601 37.03 6.04 -33.94
C ASN A 601 36.82 5.97 -35.45
N GLU A 602 36.00 5.04 -35.94
CA GLU A 602 35.70 4.89 -37.37
C GLU A 602 34.91 6.09 -37.90
N TYR A 603 33.87 6.53 -37.19
CA TYR A 603 33.12 7.75 -37.50
C TYR A 603 34.05 8.98 -37.58
N SER A 604 34.95 9.14 -36.61
CA SER A 604 35.95 10.22 -36.61
C SER A 604 36.95 10.09 -37.76
N ARG A 605 37.34 8.87 -38.15
CA ARG A 605 38.23 8.61 -39.30
C ARG A 605 37.55 8.98 -40.62
N ILE A 606 36.26 8.70 -40.77
CA ILE A 606 35.48 9.05 -41.96
C ILE A 606 35.29 10.58 -42.05
N LEU A 607 34.93 11.25 -40.95
CA LEU A 607 34.84 12.72 -40.90
C LEU A 607 36.15 13.43 -41.26
N ASN A 608 37.30 12.88 -40.83
CA ASN A 608 38.62 13.44 -41.14
C ASN A 608 39.14 13.05 -42.54
N SER A 609 38.40 12.27 -43.33
CA SER A 609 38.73 12.05 -44.74
C SER A 609 38.36 13.27 -45.59
N THR A 610 38.97 13.42 -46.77
CA THR A 610 38.63 14.50 -47.71
C THR A 610 37.14 14.54 -48.04
N GLU A 611 36.50 13.37 -48.20
CA GLU A 611 35.07 13.26 -48.49
C GLU A 611 34.22 13.74 -47.30
N GLY A 612 34.58 13.34 -46.07
CA GLY A 612 33.89 13.76 -44.85
C GLY A 612 34.07 15.26 -44.56
N GLN A 613 35.25 15.82 -44.83
CA GLN A 613 35.50 17.26 -44.72
C GLN A 613 34.73 18.05 -45.77
N LEU A 614 34.71 17.61 -47.04
CA LEU A 614 33.92 18.23 -48.11
C LEU A 614 32.42 18.19 -47.79
N LEU A 615 31.89 17.04 -47.35
CA LEU A 615 30.50 16.88 -46.95
C LEU A 615 30.14 17.77 -45.75
N THR A 616 31.01 17.87 -44.74
CA THR A 616 30.78 18.78 -43.60
C THR A 616 30.81 20.25 -44.04
N THR A 617 31.73 20.62 -44.94
CA THR A 617 31.87 22.01 -45.45
C THR A 617 30.63 22.49 -46.20
N GLN A 618 29.87 21.59 -46.85
CA GLN A 618 28.59 21.95 -47.51
C GLN A 618 27.56 22.57 -46.55
N PHE A 619 27.67 22.30 -45.25
CA PHE A 619 26.76 22.83 -44.24
C PHE A 619 27.28 24.09 -43.53
N GLN A 620 28.50 24.55 -43.83
CA GLN A 620 29.16 25.60 -43.04
C GLN A 620 28.33 26.89 -42.93
N ASP A 621 27.79 27.40 -44.04
CA ASP A 621 26.94 28.61 -44.03
C ASP A 621 25.67 28.44 -43.16
N SER A 622 25.13 27.22 -43.11
CA SER A 622 23.98 26.88 -42.25
C SER A 622 24.39 26.74 -40.79
N MET A 623 25.53 26.09 -40.50
CA MET A 623 26.10 25.98 -39.15
C MET A 623 26.43 27.37 -38.56
N ASP A 624 27.03 28.23 -39.36
CA ASP A 624 27.33 29.63 -39.04
C ASP A 624 26.08 30.46 -38.75
N SER A 625 24.99 30.21 -39.48
CA SER A 625 23.72 30.91 -39.32
C SER A 625 22.94 30.39 -38.11
N LEU A 626 22.84 29.07 -37.97
CA LEU A 626 22.22 28.40 -36.82
C LEU A 626 22.96 28.70 -35.52
N THR A 627 24.29 28.86 -35.54
CA THR A 627 25.06 29.31 -34.37
C THR A 627 24.61 30.69 -33.88
N LYS A 628 24.39 31.64 -34.81
CA LYS A 628 23.91 33.00 -34.48
C LYS A 628 22.45 33.00 -34.00
N LEU A 629 21.61 32.14 -34.59
CA LEU A 629 20.19 32.03 -34.25
C LEU A 629 19.94 31.31 -32.91
N THR A 630 20.63 30.20 -32.65
CA THR A 630 20.47 29.38 -31.45
C THR A 630 21.29 29.88 -30.24
N GLY A 631 22.39 30.59 -30.47
CA GLY A 631 23.36 30.92 -29.43
C GLY A 631 24.19 29.72 -28.94
N LYS A 632 23.92 28.50 -29.44
CA LYS A 632 24.76 27.31 -29.26
C LYS A 632 25.77 27.31 -30.41
N LYS A 633 27.03 26.94 -30.15
CA LYS A 633 27.97 26.68 -31.25
C LYS A 633 27.54 25.39 -31.97
N ILE A 634 27.17 25.53 -33.24
CA ILE A 634 26.82 24.42 -34.14
C ILE A 634 28.03 24.23 -35.06
N GLU A 635 28.76 23.13 -34.93
CA GLU A 635 29.99 22.90 -35.72
C GLU A 635 30.15 21.47 -36.25
N THR A 636 29.19 20.59 -35.97
CA THR A 636 29.22 19.19 -36.40
C THR A 636 27.88 18.75 -37.01
N LEU A 637 27.90 17.70 -37.82
CA LEU A 637 26.68 17.04 -38.30
C LEU A 637 25.84 16.48 -37.13
N VAL A 638 26.48 16.16 -36.00
CA VAL A 638 25.80 15.75 -34.76
C VAL A 638 25.00 16.92 -34.17
N ASP A 639 25.49 18.15 -34.21
CA ASP A 639 24.74 19.32 -33.73
C ASP A 639 23.50 19.60 -34.57
N LEU A 640 23.58 19.43 -35.90
CA LEU A 640 22.43 19.53 -36.81
C LEU A 640 21.40 18.42 -36.52
N TYR A 641 21.87 17.19 -36.32
CA TYR A 641 21.04 16.04 -35.94
C TYR A 641 20.34 16.21 -34.58
N LEU A 642 21.05 16.72 -33.57
CA LEU A 642 20.48 16.99 -32.25
C LEU A 642 19.44 18.11 -32.33
N LEU A 643 19.74 19.22 -33.02
CA LEU A 643 18.80 20.34 -33.18
C LEU A 643 17.55 19.96 -33.99
N TYR A 644 17.67 19.07 -34.99
CA TYR A 644 16.51 18.46 -35.64
C TYR A 644 15.64 17.70 -34.63
N ASN A 645 16.24 16.92 -33.73
CA ASN A 645 15.51 16.19 -32.70
C ASN A 645 14.84 17.11 -31.67
N THR A 646 15.47 18.22 -31.30
CA THR A 646 14.86 19.27 -30.44
C THR A 646 13.56 19.78 -31.05
N PHE A 647 13.60 20.24 -32.31
CA PHE A 647 12.42 20.74 -33.02
C PHE A 647 11.38 19.66 -33.31
N ALA A 648 11.81 18.42 -33.57
CA ALA A 648 10.89 17.28 -33.69
C ALA A 648 10.16 16.98 -32.38
N ALA A 649 10.85 17.03 -31.24
CA ALA A 649 10.26 16.84 -29.91
C ALA A 649 9.28 17.98 -29.57
N GLU A 650 9.67 19.24 -29.76
CA GLU A 650 8.82 20.42 -29.54
C GLU A 650 7.58 20.43 -30.45
N SER A 651 7.77 20.19 -31.74
CA SER A 651 6.66 20.04 -32.69
C SER A 651 5.78 18.83 -32.35
N SER A 652 6.32 17.77 -31.77
CA SER A 652 5.51 16.64 -31.29
C SER A 652 4.61 17.03 -30.10
N LEU A 653 5.09 17.91 -29.22
CA LEU A 653 4.33 18.47 -28.09
C LEU A 653 3.29 19.50 -28.54
N GLY A 654 3.41 20.04 -29.76
CA GLY A 654 2.57 21.12 -30.28
C GLY A 654 3.05 22.51 -29.88
N LEU A 655 4.33 22.65 -29.54
CA LEU A 655 4.96 23.93 -29.22
C LEU A 655 5.27 24.70 -30.52
N PRO A 656 4.95 26.02 -30.61
CA PRO A 656 5.27 26.83 -31.77
C PRO A 656 6.77 27.14 -31.86
N LEU A 657 7.44 26.59 -32.87
CA LEU A 657 8.87 26.81 -33.11
C LEU A 657 9.16 28.31 -33.42
N PRO A 658 10.40 28.79 -33.19
CA PRO A 658 10.82 30.12 -33.64
C PRO A 658 10.57 30.31 -35.15
N LYS A 659 10.18 31.52 -35.58
CA LYS A 659 9.85 31.77 -37.00
C LYS A 659 10.95 31.37 -37.99
N TRP A 660 12.22 31.58 -37.61
CA TRP A 660 13.39 31.22 -38.40
C TRP A 660 13.64 29.71 -38.46
N ALA A 661 13.11 28.90 -37.53
CA ALA A 661 13.33 27.45 -37.52
C ALA A 661 12.63 26.78 -38.72
N TYR A 662 11.54 27.36 -39.21
CA TYR A 662 10.81 26.87 -40.39
C TYR A 662 11.59 27.02 -41.71
N ASP A 663 12.67 27.81 -41.73
CA ASP A 663 13.59 27.90 -42.88
C ASP A 663 14.58 26.72 -42.92
N TYR A 664 14.67 25.92 -41.83
CA TYR A 664 15.62 24.80 -41.67
C TYR A 664 14.98 23.48 -41.23
N PHE A 665 13.71 23.47 -40.82
CA PHE A 665 12.98 22.32 -40.29
C PHE A 665 11.52 22.31 -40.75
N PRO A 666 10.93 21.15 -41.13
CA PRO A 666 11.50 19.79 -41.09
C PRO A 666 12.29 19.40 -42.34
N TYR A 667 12.61 20.36 -43.23
CA TYR A 667 13.34 20.14 -44.48
C TYR A 667 14.50 21.13 -44.63
N GLY A 668 15.47 20.83 -45.49
CA GLY A 668 16.68 21.63 -45.64
C GLY A 668 17.75 21.21 -44.63
N ALA A 669 18.67 22.14 -44.30
CA ALA A 669 19.98 21.80 -43.72
C ALA A 669 19.96 20.97 -42.41
N LEU A 670 18.90 21.00 -41.59
CA LEU A 670 18.80 20.12 -40.42
C LEU A 670 18.40 18.68 -40.80
N LEU A 671 17.52 18.50 -41.79
CA LEU A 671 17.22 17.17 -42.33
C LEU A 671 18.40 16.63 -43.11
N ASP A 672 18.98 17.44 -43.99
CA ASP A 672 20.10 17.05 -44.84
C ASP A 672 21.36 16.76 -44.02
N GLY A 673 21.60 17.55 -42.96
CA GLY A 673 22.67 17.32 -41.98
C GLY A 673 22.44 16.07 -41.11
N ALA A 674 21.19 15.80 -40.71
CA ALA A 674 20.83 14.57 -40.00
C ALA A 674 21.01 13.32 -40.87
N VAL A 675 20.64 13.39 -42.17
CA VAL A 675 20.91 12.34 -43.15
C VAL A 675 22.41 12.18 -43.38
N ALA A 676 23.18 13.25 -43.50
CA ALA A 676 24.64 13.17 -43.62
C ALA A 676 25.29 12.50 -42.39
N PHE A 677 24.83 12.84 -41.17
CA PHE A 677 25.24 12.15 -39.95
C PHE A 677 24.93 10.64 -40.00
N PHE A 678 23.72 10.26 -40.42
CA PHE A 678 23.34 8.86 -40.57
C PHE A 678 24.19 8.12 -41.60
N ASN A 679 24.38 8.66 -42.80
CA ASN A 679 25.15 8.01 -43.86
C ASN A 679 26.58 7.67 -43.38
N ILE A 680 27.24 8.63 -42.71
CA ILE A 680 28.59 8.47 -42.13
C ILE A 680 28.61 7.46 -40.98
N SER A 681 27.65 7.55 -40.05
CA SER A 681 27.59 6.68 -38.86
C SER A 681 27.09 5.26 -39.13
N THR A 682 26.62 4.94 -40.34
CA THR A 682 25.98 3.64 -40.62
C THR A 682 26.45 2.93 -41.89
N ASN A 683 26.66 3.63 -43.01
CA ASN A 683 26.81 3.00 -44.33
C ASN A 683 28.10 3.38 -45.09
N SER A 684 28.82 4.44 -44.70
CA SER A 684 30.01 4.92 -45.41
C SER A 684 31.19 3.94 -45.52
N THR A 685 31.29 2.90 -44.67
CA THR A 685 32.33 1.87 -44.77
C THR A 685 31.82 0.48 -44.32
N PRO A 686 32.41 -0.63 -44.80
CA PRO A 686 32.08 -1.98 -44.32
C PRO A 686 32.28 -2.14 -42.80
N LEU A 687 33.31 -1.48 -42.22
CA LEU A 687 33.55 -1.49 -40.78
C LEU A 687 32.44 -0.73 -40.02
N SER A 688 31.99 0.43 -40.51
CA SER A 688 30.88 1.17 -39.91
C SER A 688 29.58 0.36 -39.94
N ARG A 689 29.30 -0.36 -41.04
CA ARG A 689 28.15 -1.27 -41.16
C ARG A 689 28.22 -2.42 -40.14
N ARG A 690 29.36 -3.12 -40.04
CA ARG A 690 29.55 -4.21 -39.07
C ARG A 690 29.48 -3.75 -37.62
N LEU A 691 30.00 -2.57 -37.28
CA LEU A 691 29.98 -2.06 -35.91
C LEU A 691 28.59 -1.58 -35.48
N ASN A 692 27.84 -0.89 -36.36
CA ASN A 692 26.62 -0.20 -35.97
C ASN A 692 25.33 -1.00 -36.26
N ALA A 693 25.29 -1.79 -37.33
CA ALA A 693 24.14 -2.65 -37.66
C ALA A 693 24.39 -4.13 -37.33
N GLY A 694 25.64 -4.58 -37.50
CA GLY A 694 26.06 -5.97 -37.35
C GLY A 694 25.62 -6.66 -36.04
N PRO A 695 25.75 -6.06 -34.83
CA PRO A 695 25.39 -6.76 -33.59
C PRO A 695 23.89 -7.05 -33.47
N MET A 696 23.05 -6.18 -34.03
CA MET A 696 21.60 -6.41 -34.10
C MET A 696 21.27 -7.50 -35.13
N ILE A 697 21.90 -7.45 -36.30
CA ILE A 697 21.68 -8.41 -37.40
C ILE A 697 22.13 -9.82 -37.01
N ARG A 698 23.30 -9.94 -36.36
CA ARG A 698 23.81 -11.20 -35.82
C ARG A 698 22.84 -11.80 -34.81
N ASN A 699 22.43 -11.04 -33.80
CA ASN A 699 21.41 -11.50 -32.84
C ASN A 699 20.09 -11.95 -33.51
N MET A 700 19.58 -11.19 -34.48
CA MET A 700 18.35 -11.58 -35.21
C MET A 700 18.52 -12.83 -36.07
N THR A 701 19.70 -13.00 -36.66
CA THR A 701 20.07 -14.15 -37.51
C THR A 701 20.26 -15.40 -36.66
N ASP A 702 20.98 -15.29 -35.53
CA ASP A 702 21.15 -16.37 -34.56
C ASP A 702 19.79 -16.86 -34.03
N ASN A 703 18.84 -15.96 -33.75
CA ASN A 703 17.45 -16.34 -33.43
C ASN A 703 16.79 -17.14 -34.58
N MET A 704 17.00 -16.75 -35.85
CA MET A 704 16.42 -17.41 -37.01
C MET A 704 17.07 -18.77 -37.33
N ILE A 705 18.38 -18.92 -37.10
CA ILE A 705 19.11 -20.19 -37.21
C ILE A 705 18.65 -21.14 -36.10
N ALA A 706 18.50 -20.66 -34.86
CA ALA A 706 18.05 -21.48 -33.74
C ALA A 706 16.67 -22.13 -33.98
N VAL A 707 15.76 -21.44 -34.67
CA VAL A 707 14.43 -21.95 -35.04
C VAL A 707 14.48 -23.06 -36.11
N GLN A 708 15.54 -23.13 -36.91
CA GLN A 708 15.69 -24.17 -37.94
C GLN A 708 16.20 -25.51 -37.39
N ASN A 709 16.82 -25.52 -36.20
CA ASN A 709 17.34 -26.72 -35.56
C ASN A 709 16.26 -27.41 -34.69
N PRO A 710 15.70 -28.58 -35.07
CA PRO A 710 14.54 -29.16 -34.40
C PRO A 710 14.76 -29.58 -32.94
N THR A 711 16.01 -29.80 -32.51
CA THR A 711 16.36 -30.17 -31.13
C THR A 711 16.69 -28.98 -30.24
N ALA A 712 16.94 -27.80 -30.83
CA ALA A 712 17.25 -26.55 -30.11
C ALA A 712 16.17 -25.47 -30.26
N ALA A 713 15.19 -25.67 -31.16
CA ALA A 713 14.16 -24.71 -31.54
C ALA A 713 13.53 -23.99 -30.33
N PRO A 714 13.77 -22.68 -30.15
CA PRO A 714 13.22 -21.95 -29.01
C PRO A 714 11.71 -21.81 -29.17
N ASN A 715 10.97 -21.96 -28.06
CA ASN A 715 9.53 -21.66 -28.01
C ASN A 715 9.21 -20.15 -28.21
N THR A 716 10.24 -19.31 -28.41
CA THR A 716 10.13 -17.87 -28.69
C THR A 716 9.64 -17.66 -30.10
N LYS A 717 8.51 -16.99 -30.24
CA LYS A 717 7.90 -16.65 -31.53
C LYS A 717 8.17 -15.21 -31.96
N ILE A 718 8.39 -14.30 -31.01
CA ILE A 718 8.67 -12.89 -31.31
C ILE A 718 9.74 -12.29 -30.39
N TYR A 719 10.72 -11.63 -30.99
CA TYR A 719 11.72 -10.82 -30.30
C TYR A 719 11.43 -9.33 -30.52
N LEU A 720 11.42 -8.55 -29.44
CA LEU A 720 11.13 -7.11 -29.46
C LEU A 720 12.34 -6.33 -28.92
N TYR A 721 12.93 -5.50 -29.77
CA TYR A 721 14.12 -4.69 -29.49
C TYR A 721 13.74 -3.20 -29.53
N SER A 722 13.57 -2.57 -28.35
CA SER A 722 13.20 -1.15 -28.26
C SER A 722 14.44 -0.26 -28.16
N GLY A 723 14.62 0.61 -29.14
CA GLY A 723 15.78 1.46 -29.31
C GLY A 723 15.41 2.85 -29.85
N HIS A 724 16.28 3.36 -30.70
CA HIS A 724 16.27 4.73 -31.19
C HIS A 724 16.07 4.78 -32.71
N ASP A 725 15.93 5.99 -33.23
CA ASP A 725 15.98 6.36 -34.66
C ASP A 725 17.17 5.68 -35.37
N LEU A 726 18.37 5.82 -34.81
CA LEU A 726 19.59 5.19 -35.30
C LEU A 726 19.40 3.68 -35.52
N ASN A 727 18.78 2.95 -34.60
CA ASN A 727 18.60 1.50 -34.79
C ASN A 727 17.64 1.17 -35.94
N VAL A 728 16.67 2.04 -36.24
CA VAL A 728 15.81 1.91 -37.43
C VAL A 728 16.59 2.25 -38.71
N VAL A 729 17.44 3.28 -38.71
CA VAL A 729 18.33 3.61 -39.84
C VAL A 729 19.30 2.47 -40.12
N ASN A 730 20.07 2.03 -39.11
CA ASN A 730 21.09 0.98 -39.21
C ASN A 730 20.55 -0.28 -39.90
N MET A 731 19.34 -0.71 -39.52
CA MET A 731 18.70 -1.89 -40.10
C MET A 731 18.23 -1.69 -41.56
N LEU A 732 17.83 -0.47 -41.95
CA LEU A 732 17.42 -0.17 -43.32
C LEU A 732 18.61 0.06 -44.27
N GLU A 733 19.71 0.63 -43.76
CA GLU A 733 20.98 0.83 -44.48
C GLU A 733 21.76 -0.49 -44.65
N ALA A 734 21.72 -1.36 -43.64
CA ALA A 734 22.23 -2.72 -43.75
C ALA A 734 21.60 -3.50 -44.90
N PHE A 735 20.27 -3.47 -45.01
CA PHE A 735 19.55 -4.09 -46.12
C PHE A 735 19.48 -3.22 -47.39
N ASN A 736 20.15 -2.06 -47.42
CA ASN A 736 20.20 -1.14 -48.56
C ASN A 736 18.80 -0.79 -49.13
N VAL A 737 17.86 -0.50 -48.22
CA VAL A 737 16.47 -0.07 -48.50
C VAL A 737 16.09 1.23 -47.79
N TYR A 738 17.05 1.87 -47.11
CA TYR A 738 16.88 3.18 -46.52
C TYR A 738 16.56 4.24 -47.59
N LYS A 739 15.79 5.24 -47.18
CA LYS A 739 15.43 6.42 -47.97
C LYS A 739 15.77 7.62 -47.09
N PRO A 740 16.46 8.67 -47.56
CA PRO A 740 16.82 9.83 -46.74
C PRO A 740 15.66 10.42 -45.92
N HIS A 741 15.63 10.12 -44.61
CA HIS A 741 14.69 10.68 -43.62
C HIS A 741 15.14 10.38 -42.19
N VAL A 742 14.74 11.22 -41.22
CA VAL A 742 14.79 10.84 -39.80
C VAL A 742 13.60 9.91 -39.51
N PRO A 743 13.82 8.67 -39.00
CA PRO A 743 12.72 7.75 -38.75
C PRO A 743 11.74 8.27 -37.71
N GLU A 744 10.45 8.25 -38.04
CA GLU A 744 9.38 8.79 -37.20
C GLU A 744 9.23 8.07 -35.85
N TYR A 745 8.62 8.72 -34.87
CA TYR A 745 8.37 8.09 -33.56
C TYR A 745 7.49 6.83 -33.68
N SER A 746 7.85 5.77 -32.96
CA SER A 746 7.25 4.43 -33.08
C SER A 746 7.38 3.78 -34.47
N SER A 747 8.35 4.21 -35.31
CA SER A 747 8.72 3.47 -36.51
C SER A 747 9.47 2.17 -36.18
N ALA A 748 9.33 1.14 -37.02
CA ALA A 748 9.88 -0.19 -36.76
C ALA A 748 10.33 -0.91 -38.03
N VAL A 749 11.38 -1.73 -37.88
CA VAL A 749 11.84 -2.71 -38.88
C VAL A 749 11.55 -4.11 -38.34
N ILE A 750 10.95 -4.94 -39.19
CA ILE A 750 10.48 -6.27 -38.84
C ILE A 750 11.08 -7.28 -39.83
N LEU A 751 11.66 -8.37 -39.31
CA LEU A 751 12.00 -9.56 -40.08
C LEU A 751 11.04 -10.70 -39.72
N GLU A 752 10.27 -11.17 -40.70
CA GLU A 752 9.46 -12.38 -40.61
C GLU A 752 10.24 -13.58 -41.19
N LEU A 753 10.54 -14.60 -40.38
CA LEU A 753 11.03 -15.90 -40.87
C LEU A 753 9.83 -16.78 -41.18
N ARG A 754 9.73 -17.24 -42.43
CA ARG A 754 8.64 -18.08 -42.96
C ARG A 754 9.21 -19.41 -43.43
N HIS A 755 8.39 -20.46 -43.39
CA HIS A 755 8.70 -21.78 -43.92
C HIS A 755 7.68 -22.14 -45.01
N ILE A 756 8.16 -22.61 -46.15
CA ILE A 756 7.35 -22.92 -47.33
C ILE A 756 7.89 -24.22 -47.95
N GLY A 757 7.07 -25.27 -47.96
CA GLY A 757 7.52 -26.60 -48.40
C GLY A 757 8.55 -27.21 -47.46
N GLN A 758 9.84 -27.13 -47.82
CA GLN A 758 10.99 -27.57 -47.03
C GLN A 758 12.01 -26.45 -46.79
N GLU A 759 11.74 -25.24 -47.26
CA GLU A 759 12.68 -24.12 -47.30
C GLU A 759 12.25 -22.98 -46.37
N TYR A 760 13.23 -22.23 -45.87
CA TYR A 760 13.02 -21.04 -45.05
C TYR A 760 13.21 -19.76 -45.89
N TYR A 761 12.45 -18.73 -45.55
CA TYR A 761 12.42 -17.44 -46.25
C TYR A 761 12.35 -16.29 -45.25
N VAL A 762 13.15 -15.23 -45.44
CA VAL A 762 13.08 -13.98 -44.69
C VAL A 762 12.26 -12.94 -45.46
N LYS A 763 11.35 -12.24 -44.77
CA LYS A 763 10.63 -11.09 -45.31
C LYS A 763 10.88 -9.85 -44.46
N LEU A 764 11.29 -8.76 -45.12
CA LEU A 764 11.53 -7.46 -44.51
C LEU A 764 10.27 -6.58 -44.59
N VAL A 765 9.90 -5.95 -43.48
CA VAL A 765 8.73 -5.06 -43.39
C VAL A 765 9.10 -3.81 -42.60
N HIS A 766 8.81 -2.64 -43.14
CA HIS A 766 8.94 -1.36 -42.45
C HIS A 766 7.57 -0.86 -42.01
N TYR A 767 7.42 -0.49 -40.73
CA TYR A 767 6.27 0.21 -40.18
C TYR A 767 6.66 1.66 -39.91
N ARG A 768 6.04 2.61 -40.63
CA ARG A 768 6.50 4.02 -40.67
C ARG A 768 6.19 4.84 -39.42
N GLY A 769 5.39 4.34 -38.47
CA GLY A 769 5.01 5.06 -37.24
C GLY A 769 4.03 6.23 -37.47
N ILE A 770 4.42 7.22 -38.28
CA ILE A 770 3.67 8.46 -38.53
C ILE A 770 3.63 8.77 -40.05
N PRO A 771 2.48 8.61 -40.73
CA PRO A 771 1.31 7.84 -40.30
C PRO A 771 1.64 6.34 -40.12
N PRO A 772 0.86 5.60 -39.31
CA PRO A 772 1.11 4.18 -39.01
C PRO A 772 0.79 3.29 -40.21
N THR A 773 1.69 3.30 -41.18
CA THR A 773 1.59 2.64 -42.49
C THR A 773 2.69 1.58 -42.61
N ILE A 774 2.43 0.55 -43.42
CA ILE A 774 3.35 -0.56 -43.65
C ILE A 774 3.86 -0.55 -45.10
N GLU A 775 5.12 -0.97 -45.25
CA GLU A 775 5.79 -1.17 -46.52
C GLU A 775 6.52 -2.52 -46.43
N ASP A 776 6.04 -3.53 -47.16
CA ASP A 776 6.79 -4.77 -47.34
C ASP A 776 7.98 -4.45 -48.28
N LEU A 777 9.22 -4.61 -47.81
CA LEU A 777 10.42 -4.17 -48.53
C LEU A 777 11.14 -5.36 -49.20
N LYS A 778 11.64 -5.11 -50.40
CA LYS A 778 12.45 -6.07 -51.19
C LYS A 778 13.93 -5.86 -50.87
N ILE A 779 14.57 -6.81 -50.19
CA ILE A 779 16.02 -6.80 -49.98
C ILE A 779 16.69 -6.91 -51.37
N PRO A 780 17.63 -6.01 -51.75
CA PRO A 780 18.26 -6.04 -53.06
C PRO A 780 18.88 -7.41 -53.38
N GLY A 781 18.63 -7.92 -54.59
CA GLY A 781 19.02 -9.26 -55.02
C GLY A 781 18.04 -10.39 -54.63
N CYS A 782 17.17 -10.18 -53.65
CA CYS A 782 16.08 -11.08 -53.25
C CYS A 782 14.71 -10.56 -53.70
N ASP A 783 13.67 -11.41 -53.64
CA ASP A 783 12.27 -10.98 -53.74
C ASP A 783 11.67 -10.66 -52.37
N ILE A 784 10.37 -10.32 -52.30
CA ILE A 784 9.65 -10.00 -51.03
C ILE A 784 9.73 -11.16 -50.03
N LEU A 785 9.89 -12.39 -50.52
CA LEU A 785 10.35 -13.54 -49.75
C LEU A 785 11.78 -13.85 -50.21
N CYS A 786 12.76 -13.59 -49.36
CA CYS A 786 14.17 -13.85 -49.62
C CYS A 786 14.52 -15.27 -49.10
N PRO A 787 14.97 -16.23 -49.91
CA PRO A 787 15.39 -17.54 -49.42
C PRO A 787 16.44 -17.41 -48.31
N PHE A 788 16.38 -18.22 -47.26
CA PHE A 788 17.18 -18.00 -46.04
C PHE A 788 18.69 -18.06 -46.29
N ASP A 789 19.15 -19.02 -47.09
CA ASP A 789 20.57 -19.13 -47.45
C ASP A 789 21.03 -17.88 -48.22
N LYS A 790 20.21 -17.40 -49.15
CA LYS A 790 20.46 -16.15 -49.88
C LYS A 790 20.39 -14.90 -49.00
N TYR A 791 19.62 -14.94 -47.92
CA TYR A 791 19.66 -13.90 -46.89
C TYR A 791 21.00 -13.92 -46.14
N LEU A 792 21.55 -15.09 -45.80
CA LEU A 792 22.88 -15.22 -45.21
C LEU A 792 23.97 -14.65 -46.15
N ASP A 793 23.96 -15.04 -47.43
CA ASP A 793 24.88 -14.53 -48.46
C ASP A 793 24.86 -12.98 -48.51
N LEU A 794 23.67 -12.38 -48.38
CA LEU A 794 23.47 -10.92 -48.44
C LEU A 794 23.84 -10.18 -47.14
N ILE A 795 24.12 -10.88 -46.04
CA ILE A 795 24.55 -10.28 -44.76
C ILE A 795 25.96 -10.70 -44.31
N GLU A 796 26.68 -11.55 -45.05
CA GLU A 796 28.00 -12.06 -44.64
C GLU A 796 28.97 -10.92 -44.27
N ASP A 797 29.12 -9.92 -45.14
CA ASP A 797 29.93 -8.70 -44.93
C ASP A 797 29.48 -7.84 -43.74
N LEU A 798 28.28 -8.06 -43.19
CA LEU A 798 27.70 -7.32 -42.06
C LEU A 798 27.92 -8.01 -40.71
N MET A 799 28.36 -9.28 -40.69
CA MET A 799 28.48 -10.07 -39.46
C MET A 799 29.74 -9.66 -38.67
N PRO A 800 29.60 -9.13 -37.44
CA PRO A 800 30.73 -8.73 -36.61
C PRO A 800 31.40 -9.94 -35.97
N SER A 801 32.73 -9.87 -35.85
CA SER A 801 33.54 -10.78 -35.03
C SER A 801 33.17 -10.68 -33.54
N ASP A 802 33.59 -11.67 -32.75
CA ASP A 802 33.33 -11.69 -31.31
C ASP A 802 34.00 -10.54 -30.55
N GLU A 803 35.05 -9.91 -31.10
CA GLU A 803 35.63 -8.67 -30.55
C GLU A 803 34.77 -7.45 -30.89
N GLU A 804 34.35 -7.30 -32.15
CA GLU A 804 33.44 -6.22 -32.62
C GLU A 804 32.06 -6.28 -31.93
N MET A 805 31.65 -7.43 -31.40
CA MET A 805 30.44 -7.58 -30.55
C MET A 805 30.58 -6.94 -29.16
N THR A 806 31.80 -6.67 -28.66
CA THR A 806 32.02 -6.17 -27.30
C THR A 806 32.12 -4.64 -27.23
N CYS A 807 31.28 -4.04 -26.38
CA CYS A 807 31.42 -2.63 -26.01
C CYS A 807 31.99 -2.53 -24.60
N ASN A 808 33.12 -1.83 -24.45
CA ASN A 808 33.74 -1.53 -23.16
C ASN A 808 34.08 -0.04 -23.08
N LYS A 809 33.11 0.78 -22.69
CA LYS A 809 33.32 2.24 -22.54
C LYS A 809 34.23 2.49 -21.33
N LYS A 810 35.50 2.80 -21.58
CA LYS A 810 36.50 3.09 -20.53
C LYS A 810 36.04 4.27 -19.67
N ILE A 811 35.57 3.98 -18.46
CA ILE A 811 35.40 4.97 -17.40
C ILE A 811 36.75 5.69 -17.20
N PRO A 812 36.80 7.04 -17.19
CA PRO A 812 38.02 7.78 -16.88
C PRO A 812 38.44 7.60 -15.40
N SER A 813 39.12 6.49 -15.09
CA SER A 813 39.64 6.23 -13.75
C SER A 813 40.82 7.13 -13.43
N ALA A 814 40.76 7.79 -12.26
CA ALA A 814 41.81 8.67 -11.77
C ALA A 814 42.99 7.88 -11.15
N SER A 815 43.69 7.06 -11.95
CA SER A 815 45.02 6.54 -11.60
C SER A 815 45.79 5.99 -12.81
N LYS A 816 46.94 6.61 -13.13
CA LYS A 816 47.98 6.01 -13.98
C LYS A 816 49.10 5.46 -13.09
N MET A 817 49.28 4.14 -13.05
CA MET A 817 50.59 3.48 -12.93
C MET A 817 50.46 2.10 -13.60
N VAL A 818 51.16 1.87 -14.72
CA VAL A 818 52.58 1.43 -14.84
C VAL A 818 52.68 -0.09 -14.78
N SER A 819 53.35 -0.67 -15.79
CA SER A 819 53.42 -2.11 -16.04
C SER A 819 54.23 -2.89 -15.00
N PHE A 820 53.85 -4.14 -14.76
CA PHE A 820 54.67 -5.11 -14.04
C PHE A 820 55.78 -5.68 -14.94
N LEU A 821 57.01 -5.73 -14.41
CA LEU A 821 58.01 -6.73 -14.76
C LEU A 821 58.80 -7.14 -13.51
N ILE A 822 58.50 -8.37 -13.04
CA ILE A 822 59.43 -9.40 -12.52
C ILE A 822 60.69 -8.91 -11.77
N LEU A 823 60.74 -9.10 -10.45
CA LEU A 823 61.71 -10.01 -9.78
C LEU A 823 61.37 -10.24 -8.30
N ASP A 824 61.96 -11.29 -7.72
CA ASP A 824 61.49 -11.97 -6.51
C ASP A 824 62.04 -11.48 -5.16
N ASN A 825 61.35 -11.96 -4.10
CA ASN A 825 61.88 -12.18 -2.75
C ASN A 825 62.59 -11.01 -2.04
N TYR A 826 61.79 -10.19 -1.33
CA TYR A 826 62.04 -9.83 0.08
C TYR A 826 60.83 -9.13 0.75
N LEU A 827 59.80 -8.73 -0.02
CA LEU A 827 58.61 -8.02 0.51
C LEU A 827 57.71 -8.84 1.46
N SER A 828 57.80 -10.17 1.47
CA SER A 828 56.76 -11.07 2.02
C SER A 828 56.43 -10.86 3.51
N ILE A 829 57.35 -10.31 4.31
CA ILE A 829 57.12 -10.02 5.74
C ILE A 829 56.56 -8.61 5.94
N GLY A 830 57.13 -7.60 5.26
CA GLY A 830 56.65 -6.22 5.32
C GLY A 830 55.23 -6.06 4.77
N LEU A 831 54.89 -6.82 3.71
CA LEU A 831 53.57 -6.81 3.10
C LEU A 831 52.49 -7.36 4.05
N ILE A 832 52.79 -8.37 4.88
CA ILE A 832 51.83 -8.91 5.85
C ILE A 832 51.53 -7.87 6.95
N ILE A 833 52.54 -7.14 7.43
CA ILE A 833 52.34 -6.07 8.42
C ILE A 833 51.56 -4.90 7.80
N GLY A 834 51.90 -4.50 6.57
CA GLY A 834 51.18 -3.45 5.84
C GLY A 834 49.72 -3.79 5.51
N ILE A 835 49.45 -5.02 5.06
CA ILE A 835 48.08 -5.49 4.76
C ILE A 835 47.23 -5.54 6.04
N ASN A 836 47.76 -6.01 7.17
CA ASN A 836 47.03 -5.97 8.43
C ASN A 836 46.76 -4.52 8.89
N ALA A 837 47.70 -3.60 8.73
CA ALA A 837 47.48 -2.18 9.04
C ALA A 837 46.40 -1.53 8.14
N ILE A 838 46.33 -1.90 6.86
CA ILE A 838 45.33 -1.39 5.91
C ILE A 838 43.94 -2.02 6.15
N LEU A 839 43.88 -3.32 6.48
CA LEU A 839 42.63 -3.99 6.86
C LEU A 839 42.00 -3.41 8.15
N LEU A 840 42.83 -2.93 9.08
CA LEU A 840 42.36 -2.23 10.29
C LEU A 840 41.87 -0.78 10.03
N ALA A 841 42.10 -0.22 8.84
CA ALA A 841 41.87 1.20 8.56
C ALA A 841 40.55 1.53 7.82
N SER A 842 39.72 0.54 7.46
CA SER A 842 38.53 0.77 6.61
C SER A 842 37.25 0.04 7.04
N ALA A 843 37.14 -0.38 8.30
CA ALA A 843 35.89 -0.91 8.85
C ALA A 843 34.79 0.18 8.87
N GLN A 844 33.85 0.13 7.90
CA GLN A 844 32.72 1.05 7.83
C GLN A 844 31.80 0.89 9.06
N PRO A 845 31.21 1.98 9.61
CA PRO A 845 30.29 1.88 10.73
C PRO A 845 29.06 1.01 10.42
N GLU A 846 28.85 -0.03 11.22
CA GLU A 846 27.73 -0.95 11.05
C GLU A 846 26.45 -0.36 11.66
N LEU A 847 25.36 -0.27 10.91
CA LEU A 847 24.07 0.20 11.41
C LEU A 847 23.45 -0.82 12.36
N LYS A 848 23.06 -0.39 13.57
CA LYS A 848 22.49 -1.25 14.63
C LYS A 848 21.04 -0.92 14.99
N LEU A 849 20.62 0.34 14.85
CA LEU A 849 19.24 0.77 15.11
C LEU A 849 18.88 2.03 14.31
N VAL A 850 17.62 2.15 13.91
CA VAL A 850 17.04 3.38 13.34
C VAL A 850 15.83 3.83 14.18
N ASN A 851 15.76 5.11 14.52
CA ASN A 851 14.57 5.73 15.10
C ASN A 851 14.09 6.84 14.16
N VAL A 852 12.84 6.79 13.71
CA VAL A 852 12.23 7.80 12.81
C VAL A 852 11.06 8.47 13.52
N VAL A 853 11.10 9.79 13.68
CA VAL A 853 9.96 10.62 14.09
C VAL A 853 9.52 11.44 12.89
N PHE A 854 8.26 11.32 12.46
CA PHE A 854 7.79 11.92 11.21
C PHE A 854 6.44 12.62 11.36
N ARG A 855 6.30 13.79 10.72
CA ARG A 855 5.02 14.47 10.53
C ARG A 855 4.13 13.61 9.62
N HIS A 856 2.83 13.61 9.86
CA HIS A 856 1.84 13.08 8.92
C HIS A 856 1.90 13.77 7.54
N GLY A 857 1.25 13.17 6.53
CA GLY A 857 1.16 13.77 5.20
C GLY A 857 0.16 14.94 5.11
N ASP A 858 0.01 15.48 3.90
CA ASP A 858 -0.93 16.56 3.59
C ASP A 858 -2.36 16.23 4.04
N ARG A 859 -2.96 17.17 4.77
CA ARG A 859 -4.30 17.04 5.36
C ARG A 859 -5.19 18.19 4.95
N THR A 860 -6.49 17.98 5.06
CA THR A 860 -7.46 19.07 5.12
C THR A 860 -7.23 19.90 6.42
N PRO A 861 -7.77 21.14 6.52
CA PRO A 861 -7.88 21.83 7.80
C PRO A 861 -8.53 20.95 8.88
N ASP A 862 -8.18 21.16 10.15
CA ASP A 862 -8.75 20.44 11.30
C ASP A 862 -10.04 21.11 11.81
N LYS A 863 -10.94 20.33 12.41
CA LYS A 863 -12.17 20.83 13.04
C LYS A 863 -11.93 21.34 14.48
N SER A 864 -10.74 21.16 15.04
CA SER A 864 -10.36 21.90 16.24
C SER A 864 -10.57 23.40 15.98
N GLY A 865 -11.27 24.10 16.88
CA GLY A 865 -11.74 25.49 16.65
C GLY A 865 -10.62 26.54 16.50
N GLN A 866 -9.37 26.10 16.47
CA GLN A 866 -8.17 26.92 16.43
C GLN A 866 -7.64 27.08 14.99
N GLU A 867 -7.93 26.16 14.07
CA GLU A 867 -7.63 26.31 12.62
C GLU A 867 -8.68 27.17 11.89
N MET A 868 -9.80 26.58 11.44
CA MET A 868 -10.84 27.27 10.64
C MET A 868 -11.30 28.62 11.25
N TYR A 869 -11.64 29.60 10.40
CA TYR A 869 -11.97 30.97 10.81
C TYR A 869 -13.28 31.51 10.19
N PRO A 870 -14.02 32.44 10.84
CA PRO A 870 -15.38 32.83 10.39
C PRO A 870 -15.51 33.37 8.96
N ASN A 871 -14.47 34.04 8.45
CA ASN A 871 -14.46 34.60 7.09
C ASN A 871 -13.76 33.68 6.06
N ASP A 872 -13.52 32.42 6.41
CA ASP A 872 -12.92 31.43 5.51
C ASP A 872 -13.90 31.03 4.39
N PRO A 873 -13.53 31.18 3.09
CA PRO A 873 -14.34 30.68 1.98
C PRO A 873 -14.67 29.18 2.07
N TYR A 874 -13.84 28.41 2.79
CA TYR A 874 -13.94 26.98 2.96
C TYR A 874 -14.51 26.54 4.32
N LEU A 875 -15.00 27.47 5.16
CA LEU A 875 -15.53 27.18 6.51
C LEU A 875 -16.63 26.11 6.53
N ASN A 876 -17.47 26.10 5.49
CA ASN A 876 -18.57 25.16 5.31
C ASN A 876 -18.25 24.05 4.28
N TYR A 877 -17.01 23.97 3.79
CA TYR A 877 -16.60 22.98 2.81
C TYR A 877 -16.48 21.60 3.48
N SER A 878 -17.06 20.58 2.85
CA SER A 878 -17.13 19.24 3.44
C SER A 878 -15.83 18.43 3.34
N PHE A 879 -14.92 18.85 2.45
CA PHE A 879 -13.74 18.09 2.01
C PHE A 879 -14.07 16.64 1.62
N TYR A 880 -15.27 16.39 1.09
CA TYR A 880 -15.74 15.05 0.73
C TYR A 880 -14.90 14.42 -0.42
N PRO A 881 -14.55 13.12 -0.35
CA PRO A 881 -14.90 12.14 0.68
C PRO A 881 -13.93 12.08 1.88
N GLU A 882 -12.74 12.68 1.77
CA GLU A 882 -11.71 12.72 2.82
C GLU A 882 -12.24 13.18 4.19
N GLY A 883 -13.01 14.27 4.23
CA GLY A 883 -13.54 14.87 5.47
C GLY A 883 -12.53 15.74 6.23
N ILE A 884 -13.02 16.49 7.21
CA ILE A 884 -12.24 17.49 7.97
C ILE A 884 -11.22 16.82 8.91
N GLY A 885 -10.01 17.38 9.01
CA GLY A 885 -8.85 16.88 9.75
C GLY A 885 -8.07 15.70 9.12
N GLN A 886 -8.44 15.24 7.92
CA GLN A 886 -8.05 13.93 7.39
C GLN A 886 -6.93 13.97 6.35
N LEU A 887 -6.27 12.82 6.18
CA LEU A 887 -5.14 12.64 5.27
C LEU A 887 -5.61 12.58 3.80
N THR A 888 -5.18 13.55 2.99
CA THR A 888 -5.56 13.67 1.57
C THR A 888 -4.92 12.59 0.70
N VAL A 889 -5.39 12.42 -0.54
CA VAL A 889 -4.71 11.62 -1.59
C VAL A 889 -3.22 11.97 -1.73
N ARG A 890 -2.87 13.26 -1.71
CA ARG A 890 -1.48 13.72 -1.82
C ARG A 890 -0.65 13.34 -0.60
N GLY A 891 -1.23 13.50 0.60
CA GLY A 891 -0.63 13.08 1.86
C GLY A 891 -0.45 11.56 1.96
N LYS A 892 -1.41 10.79 1.45
CA LYS A 892 -1.33 9.33 1.33
C LYS A 892 -0.11 8.92 0.47
N MET A 893 0.06 9.56 -0.69
CA MET A 893 1.21 9.33 -1.58
C MET A 893 2.56 9.70 -0.93
N ARG A 894 2.71 10.92 -0.38
CA ARG A 894 3.99 11.35 0.21
C ARG A 894 4.47 10.46 1.37
N GLN A 895 3.56 9.98 2.20
CA GLN A 895 3.90 9.04 3.29
C GLN A 895 4.40 7.69 2.76
N TYR A 896 3.79 7.18 1.69
CA TYR A 896 4.28 5.99 0.99
C TYR A 896 5.64 6.24 0.33
N GLU A 897 5.88 7.43 -0.23
CA GLU A 897 7.19 7.86 -0.78
C GLU A 897 8.29 7.91 0.31
N LEU A 898 8.01 8.44 1.50
CA LEU A 898 8.93 8.36 2.64
C LEU A 898 9.21 6.89 3.03
N GLY A 899 8.19 6.04 3.07
CA GLY A 899 8.39 4.61 3.27
C GLY A 899 9.27 3.96 2.20
N GLN A 900 9.20 4.40 0.93
CA GLN A 900 10.11 3.97 -0.12
C GLN A 900 11.53 4.51 0.06
N VAL A 901 11.71 5.74 0.54
CA VAL A 901 13.03 6.30 0.88
C VAL A 901 13.68 5.51 2.02
N LEU A 902 12.91 5.20 3.07
CA LEU A 902 13.35 4.35 4.18
C LEU A 902 13.68 2.92 3.71
N TYR A 903 12.86 2.32 2.83
CA TYR A 903 13.16 1.02 2.22
C TYR A 903 14.47 1.05 1.42
N ARG A 904 14.63 1.99 0.48
CA ARG A 904 15.86 2.11 -0.32
C ARG A 904 17.09 2.31 0.54
N ARG A 905 17.01 3.10 1.61
CA ARG A 905 18.12 3.39 2.53
C ARG A 905 18.48 2.21 3.43
N TYR A 906 17.48 1.45 3.90
CA TYR A 906 17.67 0.43 4.95
C TYR A 906 17.39 -1.01 4.50
N LYS A 907 17.12 -1.30 3.22
CA LYS A 907 16.83 -2.65 2.69
C LYS A 907 17.83 -3.70 3.18
N ASN A 908 19.13 -3.44 3.09
CA ASN A 908 20.16 -4.41 3.47
C ASN A 908 20.21 -4.66 4.99
N PHE A 909 19.77 -3.69 5.79
CA PHE A 909 19.72 -3.79 7.25
C PHE A 909 18.43 -4.47 7.73
N LEU A 910 17.28 -4.20 7.09
CA LEU A 910 15.96 -4.74 7.46
C LEU A 910 15.67 -6.11 6.82
N GLY A 911 16.08 -6.32 5.57
CA GLY A 911 15.77 -7.50 4.76
C GLY A 911 14.45 -7.38 3.95
N ASP A 912 14.23 -8.32 3.03
CA ASP A 912 13.03 -8.40 2.17
C ASP A 912 11.84 -9.16 2.80
N LEU A 913 11.83 -9.29 4.13
CA LEU A 913 10.78 -9.97 4.90
C LEU A 913 10.42 -9.15 6.13
N TYR A 914 9.12 -8.93 6.36
CA TYR A 914 8.64 -8.49 7.67
C TYR A 914 8.83 -9.64 8.67
N LEU A 915 9.42 -9.38 9.84
CA LEU A 915 9.47 -10.34 10.94
C LEU A 915 8.79 -9.72 12.17
N PRO A 916 8.09 -10.49 13.01
CA PRO A 916 7.51 -9.96 14.25
C PRO A 916 8.60 -9.31 15.12
N LYS A 917 8.28 -8.14 15.69
CA LYS A 917 9.21 -7.30 16.45
C LYS A 917 10.40 -6.71 15.65
N LEU A 918 10.50 -6.88 14.32
CA LEU A 918 11.56 -6.25 13.50
C LEU A 918 11.40 -4.73 13.42
N VAL A 919 10.15 -4.28 13.38
CA VAL A 919 9.71 -2.88 13.38
C VAL A 919 8.70 -2.68 14.51
N MET A 920 8.77 -1.54 15.17
CA MET A 920 7.73 -1.07 16.11
C MET A 920 7.18 0.27 15.62
N GLY A 921 5.86 0.30 15.39
CA GLY A 921 5.14 1.48 14.91
C GLY A 921 4.24 2.06 15.99
N HIS A 922 4.43 3.34 16.29
CA HIS A 922 3.65 4.13 17.25
C HIS A 922 3.11 5.39 16.55
N SER A 923 1.91 5.83 16.92
CA SER A 923 1.32 7.06 16.41
C SER A 923 0.56 7.82 17.50
N SER A 924 0.33 9.12 17.31
CA SER A 924 -0.66 9.84 18.10
C SER A 924 -2.07 9.34 17.77
N ASP A 925 -3.04 9.57 18.67
CA ASP A 925 -4.45 9.20 18.49
C ASP A 925 -5.21 10.13 17.52
N TYR A 926 -4.66 10.31 16.31
CA TYR A 926 -5.28 10.97 15.17
C TYR A 926 -5.31 10.02 13.97
N ASP A 927 -6.43 10.00 13.25
CA ASP A 927 -6.61 9.18 12.04
C ASP A 927 -5.49 9.40 11.02
N ARG A 928 -5.14 10.66 10.76
CA ARG A 928 -4.05 11.04 9.85
C ARG A 928 -2.66 10.49 10.22
N THR A 929 -2.33 10.36 11.51
CA THR A 929 -1.05 9.75 11.95
C THR A 929 -1.09 8.23 11.90
N LYS A 930 -2.22 7.62 12.30
CA LYS A 930 -2.44 6.17 12.15
C LYS A 930 -2.34 5.75 10.67
N MET A 931 -2.99 6.48 9.78
CA MET A 931 -2.92 6.25 8.32
C MET A 931 -1.52 6.47 7.75
N SER A 932 -0.83 7.54 8.18
CA SER A 932 0.55 7.83 7.77
C SER A 932 1.52 6.70 8.14
N LEU A 933 1.39 6.15 9.35
CA LEU A 933 2.17 4.99 9.80
C LEU A 933 1.88 3.72 8.97
N GLN A 934 0.60 3.41 8.71
CA GLN A 934 0.22 2.29 7.84
C GLN A 934 0.82 2.42 6.43
N LEU A 935 0.91 3.63 5.87
CA LEU A 935 1.48 3.90 4.54
C LEU A 935 2.99 3.71 4.49
N ILE A 936 3.74 4.17 5.50
CA ILE A 936 5.18 3.89 5.58
C ILE A 936 5.41 2.38 5.66
N LEU A 937 4.67 1.67 6.52
CA LEU A 937 4.79 0.22 6.66
C LEU A 937 4.46 -0.54 5.35
N ALA A 938 3.46 -0.07 4.59
CA ALA A 938 3.08 -0.62 3.29
C ALA A 938 4.19 -0.49 2.23
N ALA A 939 5.01 0.57 2.28
CA ALA A 939 6.16 0.76 1.40
C ALA A 939 7.46 0.12 1.94
N LEU A 940 7.59 -0.01 3.26
CA LEU A 940 8.78 -0.54 3.93
C LEU A 940 8.85 -2.07 3.89
N PHE A 941 7.70 -2.76 3.94
CA PHE A 941 7.62 -4.22 3.94
C PHE A 941 6.57 -4.80 2.95
N PRO A 942 6.60 -4.42 1.66
CA PRO A 942 5.73 -5.01 0.64
C PRO A 942 5.98 -6.54 0.56
N PRO A 943 4.94 -7.38 0.44
CA PRO A 943 5.07 -8.84 0.47
C PRO A 943 5.55 -9.41 -0.89
N ILE A 944 6.74 -8.98 -1.32
CA ILE A 944 7.40 -9.42 -2.56
C ILE A 944 7.82 -10.89 -2.45
N ASN A 945 8.32 -11.30 -1.27
CA ASN A 945 8.74 -12.67 -1.02
C ASN A 945 7.54 -13.64 -1.00
N VAL A 946 7.66 -14.76 -1.73
CA VAL A 946 6.60 -15.78 -1.85
C VAL A 946 6.11 -16.34 -0.50
N ARG A 947 6.95 -16.35 0.55
CA ARG A 947 6.56 -16.79 1.90
C ARG A 947 5.59 -15.84 2.61
N GLN A 948 5.43 -14.60 2.14
CA GLN A 948 4.52 -13.60 2.71
C GLN A 948 3.48 -13.06 1.71
N ARG A 949 3.60 -13.39 0.42
CA ARG A 949 2.67 -13.00 -0.65
C ARG A 949 1.33 -13.73 -0.56
N TRP A 950 0.50 -13.32 0.40
CA TRP A 950 -0.80 -13.89 0.68
C TRP A 950 -1.86 -13.61 -0.40
N ASN A 951 -1.74 -12.50 -1.13
CA ASN A 951 -2.63 -12.10 -2.22
C ASN A 951 -1.78 -11.73 -3.46
N PRO A 952 -1.97 -12.38 -4.62
CA PRO A 952 -1.15 -12.09 -5.80
C PRO A 952 -1.46 -10.72 -6.43
N ALA A 953 -2.67 -10.20 -6.25
CA ALA A 953 -3.15 -8.95 -6.85
C ALA A 953 -3.07 -7.73 -5.91
N LEU A 954 -2.57 -7.91 -4.68
CA LEU A 954 -2.44 -6.82 -3.71
C LEU A 954 -1.06 -6.85 -3.05
N ASN A 955 -0.15 -5.97 -3.50
CA ASN A 955 1.21 -5.85 -2.97
C ASN A 955 1.27 -5.06 -1.65
N TRP A 956 0.51 -5.52 -0.67
CA TRP A 956 0.46 -5.01 0.71
C TRP A 956 0.16 -6.18 1.65
N GLN A 957 0.67 -6.12 2.87
CA GLN A 957 0.30 -7.03 3.94
C GLN A 957 0.01 -6.22 5.21
N PRO A 958 -0.92 -6.68 6.06
CA PRO A 958 -1.20 -6.02 7.32
C PRO A 958 0.02 -6.12 8.24
N ILE A 959 0.33 -5.01 8.91
CA ILE A 959 1.36 -4.93 9.94
C ILE A 959 0.73 -4.19 11.13
N PRO A 960 0.84 -4.70 12.37
CA PRO A 960 0.24 -4.08 13.53
C PRO A 960 0.85 -2.70 13.79
N THR A 961 -0.02 -1.78 14.21
CA THR A 961 0.34 -0.41 14.60
C THR A 961 -0.21 -0.13 15.99
N SER A 962 0.58 0.53 16.83
CA SER A 962 0.15 1.02 18.14
C SER A 962 -0.10 2.53 18.10
N TYR A 963 -0.85 3.03 19.09
CA TYR A 963 -1.00 4.47 19.31
C TYR A 963 -1.13 4.77 20.81
N VAL A 964 -0.88 6.03 21.19
CA VAL A 964 -1.06 6.52 22.56
C VAL A 964 -2.39 7.28 22.61
N LEU A 965 -3.33 6.84 23.45
CA LEU A 965 -4.65 7.47 23.64
C LEU A 965 -4.50 8.96 23.97
N ARG A 966 -5.24 9.84 23.27
CA ARG A 966 -4.96 11.30 23.30
C ARG A 966 -4.94 11.90 24.71
N VAL A 967 -5.82 11.44 25.60
CA VAL A 967 -5.97 11.91 26.98
C VAL A 967 -4.75 11.63 27.87
N ASP A 968 -3.99 10.57 27.57
CA ASP A 968 -2.78 10.18 28.28
C ASP A 968 -1.49 10.44 27.44
N ASP A 969 -1.63 11.02 26.23
CA ASP A 969 -0.53 11.26 25.28
C ASP A 969 0.38 12.42 25.71
N ASN A 970 1.41 12.07 26.48
CA ASN A 970 2.55 12.90 26.82
C ASN A 970 3.73 12.79 25.84
N PHE A 971 3.56 12.12 24.69
CA PHE A 971 4.66 11.75 23.81
C PHE A 971 4.63 12.53 22.49
N PHE A 972 3.49 12.52 21.80
CA PHE A 972 3.27 13.31 20.60
C PHE A 972 2.58 14.64 20.91
N LEU A 973 1.75 14.68 21.97
CA LEU A 973 0.91 15.83 22.34
C LEU A 973 1.15 16.35 23.78
N PRO A 974 2.41 16.50 24.26
CA PRO A 974 2.70 17.00 25.60
C PRO A 974 2.35 18.48 25.79
N ASP A 975 2.13 19.22 24.71
CA ASP A 975 1.72 20.62 24.73
C ASP A 975 0.29 20.82 25.27
N GLU A 976 -0.52 19.77 25.27
CA GLU A 976 -1.83 19.71 25.93
C GLU A 976 -1.74 19.40 27.44
N CYS A 977 -0.55 19.06 27.97
CA CYS A 977 -0.41 18.64 29.37
C CYS A 977 -0.40 19.83 30.36
N PRO A 978 -1.01 19.71 31.56
CA PRO A 978 -1.11 20.80 32.54
C PRO A 978 0.24 21.46 32.89
N GLN A 979 1.31 20.66 33.02
CA GLN A 979 2.64 21.15 33.35
C GLN A 979 3.24 22.02 32.24
N PHE A 980 3.08 21.61 30.97
CA PHE A 980 3.52 22.39 29.82
C PHE A 980 2.73 23.68 29.70
N LEU A 981 1.39 23.60 29.74
CA LEU A 981 0.50 24.76 29.62
C LEU A 981 0.80 25.82 30.70
N LYS A 982 1.11 25.39 31.93
CA LYS A 982 1.50 26.30 33.03
C LYS A 982 2.81 27.04 32.75
N GLU A 983 3.85 26.33 32.34
CA GLU A 983 5.15 26.93 31.99
C GLU A 983 5.06 27.81 30.73
N TYR A 984 4.33 27.37 29.71
CA TYR A 984 4.13 28.10 28.47
C TYR A 984 3.40 29.44 28.71
N ASN A 985 2.33 29.43 29.49
CA ASN A 985 1.65 30.68 29.89
C ASN A 985 2.58 31.60 30.72
N ARG A 986 3.36 31.05 31.66
CA ARG A 986 4.37 31.82 32.40
C ARG A 986 5.41 32.47 31.49
N VAL A 987 5.80 31.79 30.39
CA VAL A 987 6.72 32.32 29.38
C VAL A 987 6.07 33.40 28.51
N LEU A 988 4.80 33.24 28.12
CA LEU A 988 4.03 34.29 27.44
C LEU A 988 3.91 35.56 28.31
N ASP A 989 3.84 35.40 29.63
CA ASP A 989 3.72 36.53 30.56
C ASP A 989 4.99 37.36 30.76
N LEU A 990 6.17 36.85 30.35
CA LEU A 990 7.46 37.54 30.52
C LEU A 990 7.52 38.87 29.75
N PRO A 991 8.11 39.95 30.31
CA PRO A 991 8.27 41.23 29.62
C PRO A 991 9.03 41.13 28.28
N THR A 992 10.01 40.23 28.21
CA THR A 992 10.77 39.95 26.97
C THR A 992 9.90 39.32 25.89
N THR A 993 9.06 38.34 26.25
CA THR A 993 8.11 37.71 25.33
C THR A 993 7.06 38.72 24.88
N LYS A 994 6.46 39.48 25.81
CA LYS A 994 5.48 40.54 25.49
C LYS A 994 6.07 41.60 24.56
N LYS A 995 7.32 42.03 24.76
CA LYS A 995 8.03 42.96 23.86
C LYS A 995 8.30 42.38 22.47
N ARG A 996 8.50 41.05 22.35
CA ARG A 996 8.62 40.38 21.04
C ARG A 996 7.26 40.27 20.36
N LEU A 997 6.20 39.95 21.11
CA LEU A 997 4.84 39.83 20.56
C LEU A 997 4.22 41.19 20.17
N SER A 998 4.59 42.29 20.84
CA SER A 998 4.11 43.64 20.46
C SER A 998 4.57 44.08 19.07
N GLN A 999 5.60 43.44 18.50
CA GLN A 999 6.02 43.66 17.10
C GLN A 999 4.94 43.16 16.10
N PHE A 1000 4.16 42.16 16.49
CA PHE A 1000 3.12 41.55 15.65
C PHE A 1000 1.73 42.16 15.87
N THR A 1001 1.52 43.03 16.86
CA THR A 1001 0.19 43.58 17.20
C THR A 1001 -0.52 44.26 16.03
N GLY A 1002 0.22 44.98 15.16
CA GLY A 1002 -0.35 45.58 13.95
C GLY A 1002 -0.90 44.52 12.97
N MET A 1003 -0.15 43.43 12.76
CA MET A 1003 -0.59 42.29 11.95
C MET A 1003 -1.76 41.56 12.59
N MET A 1004 -1.66 41.19 13.87
CA MET A 1004 -2.70 40.48 14.61
C MET A 1004 -4.04 41.24 14.58
N ASN A 1005 -4.01 42.58 14.68
CA ASN A 1005 -5.20 43.43 14.54
C ASN A 1005 -5.76 43.48 13.10
N LYS A 1006 -4.92 43.44 12.04
CA LYS A 1006 -5.39 43.35 10.64
C LYS A 1006 -5.97 41.95 10.35
N LEU A 1007 -5.26 40.89 10.72
CA LEU A 1007 -5.71 39.49 10.60
C LEU A 1007 -7.00 39.22 11.36
N THR A 1008 -7.18 39.80 12.55
CA THR A 1008 -8.43 39.65 13.32
C THR A 1008 -9.65 40.18 12.55
N ARG A 1009 -9.51 41.31 11.85
CA ARG A 1009 -10.59 41.86 11.01
C ARG A 1009 -10.81 41.06 9.72
N LEU A 1010 -9.72 40.60 9.09
CA LEU A 1010 -9.79 39.85 7.83
C LEU A 1010 -10.38 38.44 8.01
N THR A 1011 -9.97 37.73 9.06
CA THR A 1011 -10.45 36.38 9.37
C THR A 1011 -11.78 36.34 10.11
N GLY A 1012 -12.19 37.43 10.76
CA GLY A 1012 -13.29 37.44 11.72
C GLY A 1012 -13.00 36.69 13.03
N LYS A 1013 -11.79 36.15 13.19
CA LYS A 1013 -11.33 35.37 14.34
C LYS A 1013 -10.44 36.23 15.22
N LYS A 1014 -10.55 36.10 16.54
CA LYS A 1014 -9.67 36.84 17.46
C LYS A 1014 -8.25 36.26 17.41
N ILE A 1015 -7.29 37.01 16.86
CA ILE A 1015 -5.87 36.65 16.78
C ILE A 1015 -5.11 37.51 17.80
N GLU A 1016 -4.63 36.91 18.89
CA GLU A 1016 -3.91 37.61 19.98
C GLU A 1016 -2.66 36.87 20.49
N LYS A 1017 -2.56 35.56 20.21
CA LYS A 1017 -1.53 34.66 20.74
C LYS A 1017 -0.65 34.08 19.62
N PRO A 1018 0.57 33.60 19.93
CA PRO A 1018 1.42 32.92 18.94
C PRO A 1018 0.77 31.67 18.32
N LEU A 1019 -0.08 30.99 19.09
CA LEU A 1019 -0.84 29.82 18.62
C LEU A 1019 -1.89 30.22 17.57
N ASP A 1020 -2.58 31.35 17.74
CA ASP A 1020 -3.60 31.81 16.79
C ASP A 1020 -2.99 32.08 15.40
N MET A 1021 -1.78 32.65 15.38
CA MET A 1021 -0.98 32.84 14.16
C MET A 1021 -0.51 31.49 13.56
N TYR A 1022 -0.01 30.59 14.40
CA TYR A 1022 0.42 29.24 14.00
C TYR A 1022 -0.72 28.46 13.32
N TYR A 1023 -1.93 28.46 13.88
CA TYR A 1023 -3.04 27.70 13.31
C TYR A 1023 -3.57 28.32 12.02
N LEU A 1024 -3.61 29.65 11.92
CA LEU A 1024 -3.95 30.32 10.65
C LEU A 1024 -2.94 29.98 9.56
N TYR A 1025 -1.64 29.91 9.89
CA TYR A 1025 -0.62 29.46 8.94
C TYR A 1025 -0.86 28.02 8.47
N HIS A 1026 -1.08 27.07 9.39
CA HIS A 1026 -1.32 25.67 8.99
C HIS A 1026 -2.67 25.45 8.28
N THR A 1027 -3.64 26.34 8.48
CA THR A 1027 -4.89 26.38 7.70
C THR A 1027 -4.59 26.73 6.24
N PHE A 1028 -3.82 27.79 5.98
CA PHE A 1028 -3.37 28.14 4.62
C PHE A 1028 -2.44 27.08 4.00
N VAL A 1029 -1.58 26.41 4.79
CA VAL A 1029 -0.79 25.26 4.30
C VAL A 1029 -1.70 24.12 3.83
N ALA A 1030 -2.73 23.78 4.60
CA ALA A 1030 -3.68 22.73 4.26
C ALA A 1030 -4.44 23.07 2.97
N GLU A 1031 -5.06 24.25 2.90
CA GLU A 1031 -5.78 24.75 1.72
C GLU A 1031 -4.90 24.80 0.46
N SER A 1032 -3.71 25.41 0.57
CA SER A 1032 -2.74 25.53 -0.52
C SER A 1032 -2.23 24.16 -1.01
N SER A 1033 -2.03 23.20 -0.11
CA SER A 1033 -1.58 21.84 -0.48
C SER A 1033 -2.57 21.09 -1.40
N MET A 1034 -3.86 21.44 -1.30
CA MET A 1034 -4.97 20.94 -2.11
C MET A 1034 -5.22 21.79 -3.37
N ASN A 1035 -4.41 22.83 -3.60
CA ASN A 1035 -4.57 23.86 -4.64
C ASN A 1035 -5.88 24.67 -4.52
N LEU A 1036 -6.39 24.87 -3.30
CA LEU A 1036 -7.49 25.81 -3.06
C LEU A 1036 -6.99 27.26 -3.19
N THR A 1037 -7.86 28.15 -3.65
CA THR A 1037 -7.54 29.57 -3.83
C THR A 1037 -7.68 30.29 -2.48
N LEU A 1038 -6.56 30.72 -1.90
CA LEU A 1038 -6.58 31.53 -0.69
C LEU A 1038 -7.21 32.91 -0.99
N PRO A 1039 -7.81 33.58 0.02
CA PRO A 1039 -8.19 34.98 -0.12
C PRO A 1039 -7.02 35.85 -0.57
N GLU A 1040 -7.25 36.83 -1.45
CA GLU A 1040 -6.19 37.68 -2.04
C GLU A 1040 -5.28 38.32 -0.97
N TRP A 1041 -5.87 38.77 0.15
CA TRP A 1041 -5.13 39.36 1.28
C TRP A 1041 -4.21 38.38 2.01
N ALA A 1042 -4.36 37.05 1.85
CA ALA A 1042 -3.51 36.07 2.52
C ALA A 1042 -2.09 36.04 1.94
N TYR A 1043 -1.93 36.41 0.66
CA TYR A 1043 -0.63 36.47 -0.01
C TYR A 1043 0.27 37.63 0.49
N ASP A 1044 -0.28 38.63 1.20
CA ASP A 1044 0.50 39.60 2.01
C ASP A 1044 1.30 38.92 3.15
N TYR A 1045 0.88 37.71 3.56
CA TYR A 1045 1.25 37.07 4.83
C TYR A 1045 1.87 35.68 4.70
N PHE A 1046 1.54 34.96 3.63
CA PHE A 1046 1.82 33.54 3.41
C PHE A 1046 2.22 33.30 1.94
N PRO A 1047 3.19 32.40 1.64
CA PRO A 1047 3.91 31.52 2.56
C PRO A 1047 4.99 32.24 3.37
N ASP A 1048 5.91 32.97 2.73
CA ASP A 1048 7.13 33.50 3.38
C ASP A 1048 6.96 34.92 3.97
N GLY A 1049 5.72 35.34 4.25
CA GLY A 1049 5.40 36.67 4.77
C GLY A 1049 5.36 36.74 6.31
N PRO A 1050 4.92 37.86 6.92
CA PRO A 1050 4.98 38.08 8.37
C PRO A 1050 4.22 37.07 9.25
N LEU A 1051 3.33 36.23 8.68
CA LEU A 1051 2.69 35.13 9.40
C LEU A 1051 3.62 33.91 9.58
N PHE A 1052 4.58 33.71 8.68
CA PHE A 1052 5.70 32.77 8.88
C PHE A 1052 6.51 33.16 10.11
N ASP A 1053 6.90 34.44 10.23
CA ASP A 1053 7.62 34.95 11.41
C ASP A 1053 6.82 34.75 12.70
N GLY A 1054 5.50 35.03 12.68
CA GLY A 1054 4.61 34.77 13.82
C GLY A 1054 4.57 33.29 14.22
N THR A 1055 4.58 32.39 13.23
CA THR A 1055 4.57 30.93 13.42
C THR A 1055 5.92 30.42 13.96
N VAL A 1056 7.03 30.92 13.41
CA VAL A 1056 8.39 30.67 13.90
C VAL A 1056 8.56 31.21 15.32
N VAL A 1057 7.96 32.35 15.67
CA VAL A 1057 7.92 32.86 17.05
C VAL A 1057 7.17 31.91 17.99
N SER A 1058 6.07 31.29 17.53
CA SER A 1058 5.34 30.27 18.30
C SER A 1058 6.24 29.07 18.65
N TYR A 1059 6.91 28.46 17.66
CA TYR A 1059 7.87 27.36 17.90
C TYR A 1059 9.01 27.77 18.85
N ASN A 1060 9.58 28.97 18.67
CA ASN A 1060 10.63 29.49 19.54
C ASN A 1060 10.17 29.63 21.00
N ILE A 1061 8.98 30.18 21.24
CA ILE A 1061 8.41 30.36 22.59
C ILE A 1061 8.19 28.99 23.24
N ALA A 1062 7.58 28.05 22.51
CA ALA A 1062 7.32 26.68 22.95
C ALA A 1062 8.59 25.86 23.28
N ASN A 1063 9.78 26.34 22.92
CA ASN A 1063 11.06 25.70 23.17
C ASN A 1063 12.07 26.61 23.91
N SER A 1064 11.61 27.71 24.51
CA SER A 1064 12.48 28.79 25.01
C SER A 1064 13.14 28.54 26.36
N THR A 1065 12.61 27.63 27.20
CA THR A 1065 13.16 27.30 28.52
C THR A 1065 13.63 25.84 28.58
N PRO A 1066 14.59 25.50 29.46
CA PRO A 1066 14.99 24.11 29.67
C PRO A 1066 13.82 23.21 30.10
N LEU A 1067 12.88 23.74 30.90
CA LEU A 1067 11.68 23.01 31.31
C LEU A 1067 10.75 22.73 30.12
N LEU A 1068 10.49 23.71 29.26
CA LEU A 1068 9.71 23.47 28.04
C LEU A 1068 10.37 22.42 27.13
N LYS A 1069 11.69 22.47 26.94
CA LYS A 1069 12.41 21.44 26.16
C LYS A 1069 12.31 20.04 26.78
N ARG A 1070 12.40 19.92 28.12
CA ARG A 1070 12.20 18.64 28.84
C ARG A 1070 10.77 18.11 28.74
N LEU A 1071 9.77 18.99 28.77
CA LEU A 1071 8.36 18.59 28.68
C LEU A 1071 7.94 18.26 27.23
N TYR A 1072 8.49 18.95 26.22
CA TYR A 1072 8.06 18.81 24.83
C TYR A 1072 8.86 17.75 24.04
N ALA A 1073 10.18 17.92 23.91
CA ALA A 1073 11.04 16.96 23.19
C ALA A 1073 11.48 15.80 24.08
N GLY A 1074 11.60 16.05 25.38
CA GLY A 1074 12.14 15.11 26.35
C GLY A 1074 11.49 13.73 26.40
N PRO A 1075 10.14 13.57 26.31
CA PRO A 1075 9.49 12.26 26.28
C PRO A 1075 9.94 11.40 25.09
N MET A 1076 10.03 12.00 23.89
CA MET A 1076 10.53 11.35 22.68
C MET A 1076 12.02 11.00 22.82
N ILE A 1077 12.84 11.96 23.28
CA ILE A 1077 14.28 11.75 23.50
C ILE A 1077 14.51 10.62 24.51
N ARG A 1078 13.73 10.55 25.59
CA ARG A 1078 13.81 9.49 26.62
C ARG A 1078 13.53 8.11 26.05
N ALA A 1079 12.52 7.95 25.19
CA ALA A 1079 12.22 6.68 24.53
C ALA A 1079 13.30 6.28 23.51
N ILE A 1080 13.70 7.19 22.62
CA ILE A 1080 14.74 6.95 21.61
C ILE A 1080 16.07 6.54 22.29
N THR A 1081 16.41 7.21 23.39
CA THR A 1081 17.59 6.89 24.22
C THR A 1081 17.46 5.52 24.87
N LYS A 1082 16.29 5.16 25.41
CA LYS A 1082 16.03 3.81 25.97
C LYS A 1082 16.21 2.72 24.90
N ASN A 1083 15.75 2.95 23.67
CA ASN A 1083 15.93 2.02 22.55
C ASN A 1083 17.43 1.83 22.23
N MET A 1084 18.20 2.92 22.14
CA MET A 1084 19.63 2.88 21.86
C MET A 1084 20.43 2.20 22.98
N LEU A 1085 20.11 2.49 24.25
CA LEU A 1085 20.73 1.86 25.42
C LEU A 1085 20.43 0.36 25.50
N ALA A 1086 19.23 -0.08 25.11
CA ALA A 1086 18.90 -1.51 25.06
C ALA A 1086 19.82 -2.27 24.10
N VAL A 1087 20.04 -1.71 22.90
CA VAL A 1087 20.97 -2.26 21.89
C VAL A 1087 22.42 -2.23 22.39
N GLN A 1088 22.87 -1.13 23.01
CA GLN A 1088 24.22 -1.04 23.57
C GLN A 1088 24.49 -2.12 24.62
N ASN A 1089 23.53 -2.37 25.51
CA ASN A 1089 23.67 -3.27 26.66
C ASN A 1089 23.48 -4.77 26.30
N ALA A 1090 23.58 -5.13 25.02
CA ALA A 1090 23.41 -6.50 24.51
C ALA A 1090 22.07 -7.20 24.84
N ASN A 1091 21.09 -6.48 25.37
CA ASN A 1091 19.69 -6.92 25.38
C ASN A 1091 19.18 -6.87 23.94
N SER A 1092 19.29 -8.00 23.25
CA SER A 1092 19.03 -8.17 21.81
C SER A 1092 17.55 -7.97 21.46
N SER A 1093 17.13 -6.71 21.43
CA SER A 1093 15.90 -6.30 20.77
C SER A 1093 15.99 -6.68 19.30
N ASN A 1094 15.10 -7.56 18.85
CA ASN A 1094 14.93 -7.85 17.41
C ASN A 1094 14.45 -6.61 16.62
N THR A 1095 14.09 -5.53 17.31
CA THR A 1095 13.63 -4.27 16.71
C THR A 1095 14.82 -3.51 16.11
N LYS A 1096 14.85 -3.46 14.78
CA LYS A 1096 15.84 -2.71 14.01
C LYS A 1096 15.39 -1.28 13.69
N ILE A 1097 14.08 -1.04 13.61
CA ILE A 1097 13.53 0.29 13.31
C ILE A 1097 12.30 0.63 14.16
N TYR A 1098 12.34 1.80 14.79
CA TYR A 1098 11.19 2.42 15.46
C TYR A 1098 10.62 3.54 14.59
N LEU A 1099 9.29 3.55 14.42
CA LEU A 1099 8.55 4.52 13.61
C LEU A 1099 7.54 5.25 14.50
N TYR A 1100 7.68 6.58 14.62
CA TYR A 1100 6.86 7.44 15.46
C TYR A 1100 6.11 8.48 14.60
N SER A 1101 4.81 8.27 14.35
CA SER A 1101 4.00 9.16 13.53
C SER A 1101 3.29 10.24 14.36
N GLY A 1102 3.64 11.49 14.12
CA GLY A 1102 3.14 12.64 14.84
C GLY A 1102 2.95 13.87 13.94
N HIS A 1103 3.28 15.03 14.49
CA HIS A 1103 2.93 16.35 13.97
C HIS A 1103 4.18 17.21 13.73
N GLU A 1104 3.99 18.33 13.04
CA GLU A 1104 5.00 19.37 12.79
C GLU A 1104 5.75 19.79 14.06
N THR A 1105 5.03 19.88 15.19
CA THR A 1105 5.56 20.25 16.49
C THR A 1105 6.61 19.26 17.00
N ASN A 1106 6.42 17.95 16.78
CA ASN A 1106 7.38 16.93 17.16
C ASN A 1106 8.71 17.06 16.40
N ILE A 1107 8.64 17.47 15.13
CA ILE A 1107 9.82 17.75 14.30
C ILE A 1107 10.52 19.03 14.78
N ALA A 1108 9.77 20.12 14.95
CA ALA A 1108 10.32 21.41 15.40
C ALA A 1108 10.96 21.30 16.80
N THR A 1109 10.32 20.62 17.76
CA THR A 1109 10.84 20.50 19.12
C THR A 1109 12.10 19.63 19.19
N LEU A 1110 12.20 18.55 18.41
CA LEU A 1110 13.44 17.76 18.33
C LEU A 1110 14.61 18.57 17.71
N LEU A 1111 14.36 19.34 16.65
CA LEU A 1111 15.36 20.25 16.09
C LEU A 1111 15.80 21.33 17.09
N HIS A 1112 14.87 21.89 17.88
CA HIS A 1112 15.17 22.84 18.95
C HIS A 1112 15.93 22.19 20.13
N ALA A 1113 15.64 20.93 20.45
CA ALA A 1113 16.24 20.19 21.54
C ALA A 1113 17.69 19.79 21.22
N PHE A 1114 17.94 19.27 20.03
CA PHE A 1114 19.29 19.00 19.51
C PHE A 1114 20.04 20.27 19.05
N ASN A 1115 19.45 21.47 19.24
CA ASN A 1115 20.03 22.77 18.93
C ASN A 1115 20.48 22.96 17.46
N VAL A 1116 19.76 22.32 16.52
CA VAL A 1116 19.99 22.38 15.06
C VAL A 1116 18.85 23.09 14.30
N TYR A 1117 17.80 23.54 15.00
CA TYR A 1117 16.68 24.27 14.41
C TYR A 1117 17.13 25.56 13.71
N LYS A 1118 16.66 25.73 12.47
CA LYS A 1118 16.69 26.98 11.71
C LYS A 1118 15.24 27.47 11.57
N PRO A 1119 14.98 28.78 11.40
CA PRO A 1119 13.63 29.30 11.12
C PRO A 1119 12.96 28.56 9.94
N LEU A 1120 12.01 27.67 10.24
CA LEU A 1120 11.25 26.90 9.26
C LEU A 1120 9.95 26.39 9.89
N VAL A 1121 8.94 26.14 9.06
CA VAL A 1121 7.77 25.34 9.44
C VAL A 1121 7.97 23.93 8.89
N PRO A 1122 7.96 22.87 9.72
CA PRO A 1122 8.27 21.52 9.22
C PRO A 1122 7.23 21.01 8.22
N GLU A 1123 7.67 20.79 6.99
CA GLU A 1123 6.81 20.42 5.86
C GLU A 1123 6.08 19.09 6.03
N TYR A 1124 5.00 18.87 5.27
CA TYR A 1124 4.27 17.60 5.31
C TYR A 1124 5.19 16.42 4.99
N THR A 1125 5.08 15.35 5.78
CA THR A 1125 5.95 14.18 5.69
C THR A 1125 7.43 14.44 6.00
N SER A 1126 7.80 15.59 6.57
CA SER A 1126 9.15 15.78 7.11
C SER A 1126 9.44 14.86 8.30
N ALA A 1127 10.70 14.43 8.46
CA ALA A 1127 11.09 13.43 9.46
C ALA A 1127 12.48 13.66 10.04
N ILE A 1128 12.63 13.41 11.34
CA ILE A 1128 13.91 13.29 12.04
C ILE A 1128 14.27 11.81 12.10
N ILE A 1129 15.47 11.46 11.67
CA ILE A 1129 15.98 10.09 11.74
C ILE A 1129 17.26 10.08 12.57
N LEU A 1130 17.32 9.19 13.57
CA LEU A 1130 18.53 8.90 14.32
C LEU A 1130 18.98 7.46 14.04
N GLU A 1131 20.11 7.33 13.37
CA GLU A 1131 20.83 6.08 13.16
C GLU A 1131 21.79 5.86 14.35
N LEU A 1132 21.74 4.68 14.97
CA LEU A 1132 22.76 4.20 15.90
C LEU A 1132 23.70 3.25 15.15
N LEU A 1133 24.99 3.56 15.13
CA LEU A 1133 26.02 2.82 14.41
C LEU A 1133 27.07 2.29 15.40
N GLN A 1134 27.72 1.18 15.07
CA GLN A 1134 28.84 0.62 15.82
C GLN A 1134 30.10 0.56 14.94
N GLN A 1135 31.24 1.00 15.48
CA GLN A 1135 32.54 0.91 14.82
C GLN A 1135 33.60 0.67 15.90
N ASN A 1136 34.49 -0.32 15.71
CA ASN A 1136 35.57 -0.66 16.66
C ASN A 1136 35.08 -0.82 18.11
N ASN A 1137 33.95 -1.52 18.30
CA ASN A 1137 33.19 -1.69 19.54
C ASN A 1137 32.66 -0.41 20.22
N GLN A 1138 32.89 0.78 19.66
CA GLN A 1138 32.27 2.04 20.10
C GLN A 1138 30.95 2.28 19.36
N TYR A 1139 30.02 2.98 20.03
CA TYR A 1139 28.72 3.35 19.47
C TYR A 1139 28.66 4.84 19.13
N TYR A 1140 27.94 5.17 18.06
CA TYR A 1140 27.82 6.52 17.51
C TYR A 1140 26.38 6.77 17.06
N VAL A 1141 25.95 8.02 17.11
CA VAL A 1141 24.64 8.50 16.65
C VAL A 1141 24.85 9.44 15.46
N LYS A 1142 24.11 9.21 14.38
CA LYS A 1142 23.99 10.14 13.25
C LYS A 1142 22.56 10.70 13.22
N LEU A 1143 22.45 12.02 13.09
CA LEU A 1143 21.19 12.74 13.00
C LEU A 1143 20.94 13.17 11.54
N LEU A 1144 19.77 12.83 11.01
CA LEU A 1144 19.31 13.22 9.68
C LEU A 1144 17.98 13.96 9.76
N TYR A 1145 17.75 14.88 8.82
CA TYR A 1145 16.46 15.53 8.61
C TYR A 1145 15.99 15.31 7.18
N TYR A 1146 14.93 14.51 7.01
CA TYR A 1146 14.19 14.44 5.76
C TYR A 1146 13.22 15.63 5.68
N ARG A 1147 13.40 16.50 4.69
CA ARG A 1147 12.61 17.73 4.55
C ARG A 1147 11.16 17.50 4.16
N GLY A 1148 10.79 16.34 3.61
CA GLY A 1148 9.45 16.08 3.10
C GLY A 1148 9.19 16.75 1.74
N ILE A 1149 9.21 18.08 1.70
CA ILE A 1149 8.99 18.88 0.49
C ILE A 1149 10.14 19.92 0.36
N PRO A 1150 11.03 19.81 -0.64
CA PRO A 1150 11.28 18.64 -1.51
C PRO A 1150 11.76 17.41 -0.70
N PRO A 1151 11.72 16.19 -1.27
CA PRO A 1151 12.04 14.94 -0.58
C PRO A 1151 13.56 14.71 -0.42
N ILE A 1152 14.26 15.64 0.24
CA ILE A 1152 15.71 15.66 0.47
C ILE A 1152 16.03 15.19 1.89
N ILE A 1153 17.12 14.45 2.08
CA ILE A 1153 17.71 14.16 3.40
C ILE A 1153 18.93 15.08 3.61
N ASP A 1154 18.90 15.91 4.64
CA ASP A 1154 20.08 16.58 5.20
C ASP A 1154 20.74 15.70 6.26
N GLU A 1155 22.07 15.66 6.29
CA GLU A 1155 22.84 15.13 7.45
C GLU A 1155 23.18 16.29 8.40
N LEU A 1156 22.70 16.23 9.65
CA LEU A 1156 22.78 17.33 10.61
C LEU A 1156 23.82 17.05 11.69
N LYS A 1157 24.76 17.98 11.86
CA LYS A 1157 25.74 17.98 12.95
C LYS A 1157 25.14 18.58 14.22
N ILE A 1158 25.02 17.77 15.28
CA ILE A 1158 24.67 18.26 16.62
C ILE A 1158 25.80 19.17 17.13
N PRO A 1159 25.52 20.38 17.67
CA PRO A 1159 26.55 21.26 18.24
C PRO A 1159 27.40 20.55 19.29
N ASP A 1160 28.66 20.99 19.39
CA ASP A 1160 29.72 20.42 20.23
C ASP A 1160 30.07 18.94 19.96
N CYS A 1161 29.38 18.26 19.05
CA CYS A 1161 29.65 16.89 18.61
C CYS A 1161 30.23 16.79 17.20
N GLU A 1162 30.80 15.63 16.88
CA GLU A 1162 31.18 15.19 15.56
C GLU A 1162 29.95 14.83 14.72
N THR A 1163 30.05 14.77 13.39
CA THR A 1163 28.91 14.38 12.52
C THR A 1163 28.47 12.93 12.77
N LEU A 1164 29.43 12.05 13.04
CA LEU A 1164 29.22 10.76 13.70
C LEU A 1164 29.45 10.97 15.21
N CYS A 1165 28.41 11.41 15.91
CA CYS A 1165 28.50 11.82 17.30
C CYS A 1165 28.66 10.59 18.20
N ARG A 1166 29.77 10.46 18.96
CA ARG A 1166 29.94 9.33 19.89
C ARG A 1166 28.76 9.22 20.86
N PHE A 1167 28.29 8.01 21.14
CA PHE A 1167 27.05 7.81 21.90
C PHE A 1167 27.18 8.24 23.37
N ASP A 1168 28.35 8.08 24.00
CA ASP A 1168 28.62 8.60 25.35
C ASP A 1168 28.57 10.14 25.41
N LYS A 1169 29.13 10.79 24.38
CA LYS A 1169 29.09 12.24 24.21
C LYS A 1169 27.66 12.75 23.90
N PHE A 1170 26.91 12.03 23.06
CA PHE A 1170 25.49 12.28 22.79
C PHE A 1170 24.67 12.22 24.09
N LEU A 1171 24.81 11.15 24.89
CA LEU A 1171 24.16 11.00 26.19
C LEU A 1171 24.48 12.16 27.14
N GLY A 1172 25.73 12.65 27.13
CA GLY A 1172 26.12 13.86 27.86
C GLY A 1172 25.37 15.12 27.43
N LEU A 1173 25.27 15.36 26.11
CA LEU A 1173 24.56 16.50 25.52
C LEU A 1173 23.05 16.47 25.82
N ILE A 1174 22.41 15.30 25.72
CA ILE A 1174 20.96 15.16 25.93
C ILE A 1174 20.55 14.99 27.40
N ARG A 1175 21.48 14.82 28.33
CA ARG A 1175 21.19 14.53 29.76
C ARG A 1175 20.18 15.50 30.39
N ASN A 1176 20.29 16.79 30.07
CA ASN A 1176 19.42 17.84 30.62
C ASN A 1176 18.08 18.00 29.88
N LEU A 1177 17.85 17.22 28.81
CA LEU A 1177 16.61 17.18 28.03
C LEU A 1177 15.69 16.02 28.46
N ILE A 1178 16.20 15.03 29.20
CA ILE A 1178 15.42 13.88 29.67
C ILE A 1178 14.56 14.29 30.88
N PRO A 1179 13.23 14.10 30.84
CA PRO A 1179 12.33 14.43 31.94
C PRO A 1179 12.31 13.34 33.02
N SER A 1180 12.19 13.78 34.27
CA SER A 1180 11.88 12.91 35.41
C SER A 1180 10.48 12.29 35.31
N ASP A 1181 10.19 11.24 36.08
CA ASP A 1181 8.88 10.57 36.04
C ASP A 1181 7.73 11.49 36.48
N LYS A 1182 8.02 12.42 37.39
CA LYS A 1182 7.10 13.50 37.76
C LYS A 1182 6.83 14.49 36.62
N GLU A 1183 7.78 14.72 35.73
CA GLU A 1183 7.58 15.56 34.53
C GLU A 1183 6.91 14.79 33.39
N MET A 1184 7.08 13.46 33.34
CA MET A 1184 6.31 12.57 32.45
C MET A 1184 4.83 12.45 32.85
N ALA A 1185 4.49 12.73 34.12
CA ALA A 1185 3.11 12.69 34.59
C ALA A 1185 2.24 13.76 33.91
N CYS A 1186 1.38 13.30 33.00
CA CYS A 1186 0.40 14.11 32.28
C CYS A 1186 -0.98 13.49 32.46
N ASP A 1187 -1.91 14.30 32.95
CA ASP A 1187 -3.34 13.97 32.97
C ASP A 1187 -4.09 15.14 32.37
N LYS A 1188 -4.59 14.97 31.13
CA LYS A 1188 -5.20 16.08 30.39
C LYS A 1188 -6.60 16.44 30.88
N ARG A 1189 -7.26 15.56 31.65
CA ARG A 1189 -8.57 15.79 32.29
C ARG A 1189 -8.58 16.99 33.24
N GLN A 1190 -7.42 17.37 33.77
CA GLN A 1190 -7.20 18.61 34.54
C GLN A 1190 -7.19 19.89 33.70
N THR A 1191 -7.41 19.80 32.38
CA THR A 1191 -7.47 20.94 31.47
C THR A 1191 -8.89 21.10 30.90
N VAL A 1192 -9.27 22.34 30.59
CA VAL A 1192 -10.63 22.69 30.11
C VAL A 1192 -11.03 21.89 28.85
N GLY A 1193 -10.08 21.50 28.00
CA GLY A 1193 -10.36 20.74 26.77
C GLY A 1193 -10.75 19.27 26.98
N TYR A 1194 -10.58 18.73 28.20
CA TYR A 1194 -10.87 17.33 28.54
C TYR A 1194 -11.60 17.17 29.88
N ALA A 1195 -12.14 18.24 30.46
CA ALA A 1195 -12.83 18.18 31.76
C ALA A 1195 -14.00 17.19 31.77
N ASP A 1196 -14.71 17.06 30.65
CA ASP A 1196 -15.82 16.13 30.46
C ASP A 1196 -15.37 14.70 30.05
N THR A 1197 -14.06 14.45 29.93
CA THR A 1197 -13.52 13.13 29.60
C THR A 1197 -13.46 12.26 30.84
N LYS A 1198 -14.43 11.36 30.97
CA LYS A 1198 -14.49 10.34 32.04
C LYS A 1198 -13.17 9.58 32.23
N TYR A 1199 -12.94 9.15 33.46
CA TYR A 1199 -11.87 8.18 33.72
C TYR A 1199 -12.37 6.76 33.34
N PRO A 1200 -11.47 5.77 33.16
CA PRO A 1200 -11.87 4.37 33.22
C PRO A 1200 -12.67 4.13 34.51
N ALA A 1201 -13.80 3.44 34.44
CA ALA A 1201 -14.77 3.43 35.55
C ALA A 1201 -14.23 2.83 36.87
N TYR A 1202 -13.17 2.00 36.81
CA TYR A 1202 -12.45 1.53 38.01
C TYR A 1202 -11.69 2.67 38.73
N LEU A 1203 -11.23 3.69 38.00
CA LEU A 1203 -10.62 4.89 38.55
C LEU A 1203 -11.68 5.88 39.06
N GLU A 1204 -12.86 5.97 38.44
CA GLU A 1204 -13.95 6.83 38.95
C GLU A 1204 -14.32 6.43 40.39
N LYS A 1205 -14.43 5.13 40.70
CA LYS A 1205 -14.64 4.60 42.06
C LYS A 1205 -13.47 4.79 43.04
N ILE A 1206 -12.29 5.20 42.57
CA ILE A 1206 -11.14 5.51 43.43
C ILE A 1206 -10.98 7.04 43.60
N VAL A 1207 -11.37 7.82 42.59
CA VAL A 1207 -11.24 9.29 42.53
C VAL A 1207 -12.34 10.04 43.28
N MET A 1208 -13.55 9.46 43.37
CA MET A 1208 -14.67 9.98 44.18
C MET A 1208 -14.47 9.68 45.67
#